data_AF-A0A2R4CHV6-F1
#
_entry.id   AF-A0A2R4CHV6-F1
#
_cell.length_a   1.000
_cell.length_b   1.000
_cell.length_c   1.000
_cell.angle_alpha   90.00
_cell.angle_beta   90.00
_cell.angle_gamma   90.00
#
_symmetry.space_group_name_H-M   'P 1'
#
loop_
_entity.id
_entity.type
_entity.pdbx_description
1 polymer ?
#
loop_
_entity_poly.entity_id
_entity_poly.type
_entity_poly.pdbx_seq_one_letter_code
_entity_poly.pdbx_strand_id
1 'polypeptide(L)'
;MERNGHHERLEDIDRFASLGISAIRYPVLWECTAPESIEDADWTWADARLPRLRELGVEPIAGLIHHGSGPQHTSLVDADFAEKLAAYAGAVAARYPWLTYYTPVNEPLTTARFSGLAGVWYPHGSDESTFVRALLNQCRAVVLSMQAIRAVNPDAKLVQTDDLSRTYGTPEMGEIVEFFNERRWLSWDLLCGKVDSSHALWDYLLEAGASAEELLWFRANPCPPDVIGVNYYITSERWLDHRVERYPASHVHTYRGIRHADMETARVLANPTPGIGPLLMEVWERYRLPIAITEAHIDANREDQLRWLLEVWKAAQAARDAGADMRAVTVWALLGSYDWNCLVTACKGYYEPGPFDVRGPAPRPTAVATMMRALASGAPLRHPVLQGAGWWHRPGRFLCPPVATSSIPASLAERQQAKDDAQRHVQPILIAGASGALGAVFAQLCAARNIPFRITSRAEMDVTDPAAVERAVRQYRPWAIVNAAGSPPRVGDDAAADDALARCYRENCLGATVLALAALKHDIQYLMFSSAEVFDGQLERAYLESDPVSPRSAFGRHKAQAEQRVLLAHPGALIVRSSGFFSPWDEGHLLARSLRELGEGRIVGLDGERPLSLTYLPDLVNACLDLSIDGERGIWHLTNKGSLDAGSMVRMTAGLLDVDTAGLRDETPPGSPAPALLGTQRGALLPTLEDALQRYARTVAVQRQALPAGVERRSRLRV
;
A
#
# COMPACT_ATOMS: atom_id res chain seq x y z
N MET A 1 16.36 -3.22 -5.60
CA MET A 1 16.34 -2.76 -7.01
C MET A 1 16.09 -3.88 -8.02
N GLU A 2 16.53 -5.12 -7.73
CA GLU A 2 16.26 -6.27 -8.61
C GLU A 2 14.78 -6.66 -8.65
N ARG A 3 14.13 -6.80 -7.48
CA ARG A 3 12.72 -7.24 -7.41
C ARG A 3 11.73 -6.37 -8.16
N ASN A 4 11.94 -5.05 -8.14
CA ASN A 4 11.10 -4.12 -8.90
C ASN A 4 11.61 -3.92 -10.34
N GLY A 5 12.74 -4.54 -10.71
CA GLY A 5 13.39 -4.50 -12.03
C GLY A 5 14.05 -3.17 -12.39
N HIS A 6 14.18 -2.23 -11.45
CA HIS A 6 14.84 -0.94 -11.71
C HIS A 6 16.33 -1.08 -12.07
N HIS A 7 16.96 -2.15 -11.59
CA HIS A 7 18.36 -2.43 -11.89
C HIS A 7 18.62 -2.51 -13.41
N GLU A 8 17.68 -3.08 -14.16
CA GLU A 8 17.82 -3.34 -15.60
C GLU A 8 17.16 -2.25 -16.47
N ARG A 9 16.22 -1.47 -15.93
CA ARG A 9 15.45 -0.48 -16.70
C ARG A 9 15.97 0.95 -16.52
N LEU A 10 16.75 1.43 -17.48
CA LEU A 10 17.23 2.82 -17.50
C LEU A 10 16.08 3.81 -17.78
N GLU A 11 15.09 3.41 -18.57
CA GLU A 11 13.94 4.23 -18.95
C GLU A 11 13.02 4.62 -17.77
N ASP A 12 13.21 3.99 -16.61
CA ASP A 12 12.54 4.41 -15.38
C ASP A 12 12.93 5.86 -14.99
N ILE A 13 14.14 6.31 -15.34
CA ILE A 13 14.58 7.69 -15.10
C ILE A 13 13.68 8.69 -15.84
N ASP A 14 13.39 8.43 -17.11
CA ASP A 14 12.46 9.23 -17.92
C ASP A 14 11.04 9.20 -17.33
N ARG A 15 10.61 8.06 -16.77
CA ARG A 15 9.30 7.95 -16.08
C ARG A 15 9.25 8.84 -14.86
N PHE A 16 10.29 8.83 -14.04
CA PHE A 16 10.38 9.66 -12.84
C PHE A 16 10.34 11.15 -13.21
N ALA A 17 11.16 11.58 -14.18
CA ALA A 17 11.15 12.96 -14.67
C ALA A 17 9.77 13.37 -15.23
N SER A 18 9.04 12.46 -15.88
CA SER A 18 7.70 12.73 -16.42
C SER A 18 6.65 13.09 -15.36
N LEU A 19 6.93 12.83 -14.07
CA LEU A 19 6.09 13.25 -12.95
C LEU A 19 6.21 14.74 -12.64
N GLY A 20 7.20 15.45 -13.20
CA GLY A 20 7.48 16.86 -12.93
C GLY A 20 8.27 17.10 -11.65
N ILE A 21 8.94 16.07 -11.11
CA ILE A 21 9.82 16.23 -9.94
C ILE A 21 11.05 17.08 -10.29
N SER A 22 11.48 17.93 -9.38
CA SER A 22 12.70 18.74 -9.53
C SER A 22 13.94 18.10 -8.91
N ALA A 23 13.75 17.16 -7.99
CA ALA A 23 14.82 16.43 -7.32
C ALA A 23 14.38 15.01 -6.98
N ILE A 24 15.33 14.10 -6.84
CA ILE A 24 15.09 12.70 -6.47
C ILE A 24 16.19 12.19 -5.54
N ARG A 25 15.81 11.55 -4.43
CA ARG A 25 16.74 10.73 -3.65
C ARG A 25 17.05 9.47 -4.43
N TYR A 26 18.30 9.33 -4.85
CA TYR A 26 18.71 8.30 -5.80
C TYR A 26 19.88 7.46 -5.27
N PRO A 27 19.83 6.12 -5.38
CA PRO A 27 20.86 5.25 -4.84
C PRO A 27 22.18 5.38 -5.62
N VAL A 28 23.27 5.47 -4.87
CA VAL A 28 24.64 5.19 -5.31
C VAL A 28 25.22 4.24 -4.25
N LEU A 29 24.58 3.07 -4.09
CA LEU A 29 24.77 2.20 -2.93
C LEU A 29 26.16 1.58 -2.90
N TRP A 30 26.79 1.63 -1.73
CA TRP A 30 28.15 1.11 -1.52
C TRP A 30 28.23 -0.38 -1.81
N GLU A 31 27.33 -1.17 -1.24
CA GLU A 31 27.27 -2.63 -1.40
C GLU A 31 27.00 -3.10 -2.83
N CYS A 32 26.42 -2.25 -3.68
CA CYS A 32 26.18 -2.57 -5.08
C CYS A 32 27.33 -2.13 -5.99
N THR A 33 28.01 -1.03 -5.63
CA THR A 33 29.01 -0.38 -6.48
C THR A 33 30.41 -0.90 -6.18
N ALA A 34 30.74 -1.10 -4.91
CA ALA A 34 32.05 -1.51 -4.43
C ALA A 34 31.92 -2.60 -3.35
N PRO A 35 31.39 -3.80 -3.69
CA PRO A 35 31.13 -4.86 -2.72
C PRO A 35 32.41 -5.46 -2.09
N GLU A 36 33.52 -5.44 -2.81
CA GLU A 36 34.80 -6.02 -2.34
C GLU A 36 35.82 -4.92 -1.98
N SER A 37 36.03 -3.96 -2.88
CA SER A 37 36.99 -2.85 -2.71
C SER A 37 36.55 -1.62 -3.53
N ILE A 38 37.08 -0.44 -3.20
CA ILE A 38 36.83 0.79 -3.98
C ILE A 38 37.62 0.78 -5.28
N GLU A 39 38.79 0.13 -5.29
CA GLU A 39 39.65 -0.03 -6.46
C GLU A 39 38.97 -0.83 -7.56
N ASP A 40 38.11 -1.78 -7.19
CA ASP A 40 37.36 -2.65 -8.10
C ASP A 40 35.90 -2.20 -8.31
N ALA A 41 35.58 -0.94 -7.96
CA ALA A 41 34.21 -0.42 -8.03
C ALA A 41 33.64 -0.40 -9.45
N ASP A 42 32.44 -0.95 -9.64
CA ASP A 42 31.69 -0.90 -10.90
C ASP A 42 30.73 0.30 -10.94
N TRP A 43 31.18 1.37 -11.59
CA TRP A 43 30.40 2.60 -11.75
C TRP A 43 29.38 2.54 -12.88
N THR A 44 29.36 1.49 -13.71
CA THR A 44 28.59 1.42 -14.96
C THR A 44 27.11 1.74 -14.73
N TRP A 45 26.54 1.23 -13.65
CA TRP A 45 25.13 1.45 -13.32
C TRP A 45 24.82 2.92 -13.03
N ALA A 46 25.64 3.57 -12.21
CA ALA A 46 25.47 4.97 -11.81
C ALA A 46 25.85 5.95 -12.93
N ASP A 47 26.90 5.63 -13.70
CA ASP A 47 27.38 6.40 -14.86
C ASP A 47 26.30 6.56 -15.94
N ALA A 48 25.41 5.56 -16.09
CA ALA A 48 24.29 5.65 -17.02
C ALA A 48 23.13 6.52 -16.50
N ARG A 49 22.94 6.60 -15.18
CA ARG A 49 21.70 7.12 -14.55
C ARG A 49 21.82 8.53 -14.02
N LEU A 50 22.93 8.86 -13.36
CA LEU A 50 23.12 10.19 -12.77
C LEU A 50 23.21 11.30 -13.86
N PRO A 51 23.95 11.12 -14.97
CA PRO A 51 23.92 12.09 -16.06
C PRO A 51 22.53 12.20 -16.70
N ARG A 52 21.80 11.09 -16.85
CA ARG A 52 20.45 11.09 -17.42
C ARG A 52 19.46 11.89 -16.57
N LEU A 53 19.53 11.77 -15.25
CA LEU A 53 18.74 12.61 -14.33
C LEU A 53 19.04 14.10 -14.54
N ARG A 54 20.32 14.45 -14.63
CA ARG A 54 20.76 15.83 -14.87
C ARG A 54 20.32 16.37 -16.23
N GLU A 55 20.42 15.59 -17.29
CA GLU A 55 19.93 15.94 -18.64
C GLU A 55 18.42 16.25 -18.64
N LEU A 56 17.66 15.52 -17.82
CA LEU A 56 16.22 15.72 -17.64
C LEU A 56 15.88 16.85 -16.65
N GLY A 57 16.88 17.53 -16.09
CA GLY A 57 16.69 18.62 -15.14
C GLY A 57 16.21 18.16 -13.75
N VAL A 58 16.43 16.89 -13.39
CA VAL A 58 16.12 16.34 -12.07
C VAL A 58 17.39 16.29 -11.24
N GLU A 59 17.45 17.05 -10.14
CA GLU A 59 18.61 17.09 -9.25
C GLU A 59 18.70 15.79 -8.42
N PRO A 60 19.77 14.99 -8.58
CA PRO A 60 19.98 13.81 -7.75
C PRO A 60 20.44 14.19 -6.34
N ILE A 61 19.84 13.55 -5.33
CA ILE A 61 20.31 13.52 -3.94
C ILE A 61 20.91 12.14 -3.72
N ALA A 62 22.23 12.02 -3.72
CA ALA A 62 22.92 10.73 -3.72
C ALA A 62 22.85 10.04 -2.35
N GLY A 63 22.20 8.87 -2.30
CA GLY A 63 22.14 8.00 -1.13
C GLY A 63 23.21 6.91 -1.17
N LEU A 64 24.09 6.85 -0.17
CA LEU A 64 25.24 5.93 -0.19
C LEU A 64 24.98 4.61 0.51
N ILE A 65 24.23 4.63 1.61
CA ILE A 65 23.63 3.44 2.24
C ILE A 65 22.19 3.75 2.66
N HIS A 66 21.29 2.77 2.49
CA HIS A 66 19.86 2.93 2.76
C HIS A 66 19.37 1.83 3.70
N HIS A 67 19.67 2.01 4.99
CA HIS A 67 19.74 0.96 6.02
C HIS A 67 20.87 -0.06 5.77
N GLY A 68 21.13 -0.94 6.74
CA GLY A 68 22.22 -1.92 6.69
C GLY A 68 23.61 -1.29 6.87
N SER A 69 24.66 -2.09 6.72
CA SER A 69 26.05 -1.69 6.96
C SER A 69 26.88 -1.54 5.69
N GLY A 70 26.27 -1.51 4.50
CA GLY A 70 27.02 -1.52 3.24
C GLY A 70 27.50 -2.93 2.88
N PRO A 71 28.71 -3.10 2.31
CA PRO A 71 29.26 -4.39 1.90
C PRO A 71 29.25 -5.49 2.98
N GLN A 72 29.34 -6.75 2.56
CA GLN A 72 29.26 -7.91 3.47
C GLN A 72 30.37 -7.95 4.53
N HIS A 73 31.51 -7.31 4.27
CA HIS A 73 32.66 -7.27 5.16
C HIS A 73 32.64 -6.10 6.15
N THR A 74 31.51 -5.40 6.28
CA THR A 74 31.34 -4.23 7.15
C THR A 74 30.18 -4.39 8.10
N SER A 75 30.33 -3.87 9.32
CA SER A 75 29.26 -3.82 10.33
C SER A 75 29.08 -2.43 10.91
N LEU A 76 27.84 -2.09 11.29
CA LEU A 76 27.52 -0.81 11.95
C LEU A 76 28.27 -0.61 13.27
N VAL A 77 28.75 -1.69 13.89
CA VAL A 77 29.48 -1.63 15.17
C VAL A 77 30.99 -1.70 15.04
N ASP A 78 31.52 -1.85 13.81
CA ASP A 78 32.95 -1.87 13.58
C ASP A 78 33.54 -0.47 13.79
N ALA A 79 34.72 -0.40 14.42
CA ALA A 79 35.37 0.87 14.72
C ALA A 79 35.81 1.65 13.47
N ASP A 80 35.98 0.97 12.33
CA ASP A 80 36.42 1.55 11.06
C ASP A 80 35.29 1.77 10.04
N PHE A 81 34.03 1.50 10.43
CA PHE A 81 32.87 1.67 9.56
C PHE A 81 32.77 3.09 8.97
N ALA A 82 32.99 4.10 9.82
CA ALA A 82 32.85 5.49 9.44
C ALA A 82 33.91 5.92 8.41
N GLU A 83 35.16 5.51 8.62
CA GLU A 83 36.29 5.76 7.73
C GLU A 83 36.11 5.07 6.38
N LYS A 84 35.64 3.81 6.37
CA LYS A 84 35.39 3.07 5.13
C LYS A 84 34.26 3.69 4.30
N LEU A 85 33.13 4.08 4.93
CA LEU A 85 32.06 4.77 4.21
C LEU A 85 32.54 6.13 3.69
N ALA A 86 33.36 6.86 4.46
CA ALA A 86 33.91 8.14 4.03
C ALA A 86 34.84 8.00 2.81
N ALA A 87 35.65 6.93 2.75
CA ALA A 87 36.47 6.62 1.58
C ALA A 87 35.59 6.40 0.33
N TYR A 88 34.52 5.61 0.47
CA TYR A 88 33.56 5.41 -0.63
C TYR A 88 32.87 6.72 -1.03
N ALA A 89 32.42 7.53 -0.06
CA ALA A 89 31.81 8.83 -0.30
C ALA A 89 32.74 9.79 -1.06
N GLY A 90 34.03 9.81 -0.70
CA GLY A 90 35.06 10.55 -1.42
C GLY A 90 35.23 10.07 -2.86
N ALA A 91 35.20 8.75 -3.11
CA ALA A 91 35.26 8.18 -4.46
C ALA A 91 34.04 8.57 -5.30
N VAL A 92 32.83 8.55 -4.72
CA VAL A 92 31.60 9.03 -5.37
C VAL A 92 31.73 10.51 -5.75
N ALA A 93 32.19 11.37 -4.83
CA ALA A 93 32.39 12.79 -5.10
C ALA A 93 33.46 13.04 -6.18
N ALA A 94 34.56 12.30 -6.15
CA ALA A 94 35.60 12.38 -7.18
C ALA A 94 35.10 11.96 -8.56
N ARG A 95 34.25 10.93 -8.64
CA ARG A 95 33.64 10.46 -9.90
C ARG A 95 32.62 11.47 -10.44
N TYR A 96 31.83 12.07 -9.55
CA TYR A 96 30.74 12.98 -9.89
C TYR A 96 30.89 14.33 -9.14
N PRO A 97 31.91 15.15 -9.46
CA PRO A 97 32.21 16.37 -8.71
C PRO A 97 31.13 17.46 -8.84
N TRP A 98 30.15 17.25 -9.72
CA TRP A 98 29.02 18.14 -9.95
C TRP A 98 27.80 17.80 -9.09
N LEU A 99 27.78 16.67 -8.37
CA LEU A 99 26.68 16.33 -7.45
C LEU A 99 26.65 17.33 -6.29
N THR A 100 25.48 17.92 -6.05
CA THR A 100 25.32 18.91 -4.98
C THR A 100 24.82 18.28 -3.70
N TYR A 101 23.84 17.36 -3.76
CA TYR A 101 23.13 16.90 -2.58
C TYR A 101 23.44 15.44 -2.26
N TYR A 102 23.63 15.15 -0.96
CA TYR A 102 23.98 13.83 -0.46
C TYR A 102 23.17 13.45 0.78
N THR A 103 22.86 12.17 0.89
CA THR A 103 22.42 11.50 2.11
C THR A 103 23.34 10.31 2.35
N PRO A 104 24.51 10.48 3.00
CA PRO A 104 25.46 9.39 3.20
C PRO A 104 24.83 8.20 3.91
N VAL A 105 24.06 8.45 4.97
CA VAL A 105 23.35 7.42 5.73
C VAL A 105 21.88 7.78 5.85
N ASN A 106 20.98 6.89 5.39
CA ASN A 106 19.54 7.02 5.62
C ASN A 106 19.16 6.61 7.05
N GLU A 107 18.40 7.46 7.74
CA GLU A 107 17.84 7.21 9.07
C GLU A 107 18.80 6.52 10.07
N PRO A 108 19.89 7.18 10.50
CA PRO A 108 20.85 6.60 11.43
C PRO A 108 20.20 6.07 12.72
N LEU A 109 19.23 6.82 13.28
CA LEU A 109 18.56 6.44 14.52
C LEU A 109 17.64 5.24 14.31
N THR A 110 16.77 5.27 13.29
CA THR A 110 15.87 4.15 13.00
C THR A 110 16.65 2.87 12.71
N THR A 111 17.69 2.97 11.88
CA THR A 111 18.56 1.82 11.53
C THR A 111 19.22 1.26 12.79
N ALA A 112 19.80 2.11 13.65
CA ALA A 112 20.40 1.66 14.90
C ALA A 112 19.37 0.99 15.83
N ARG A 113 18.14 1.50 15.92
CA ARG A 113 17.07 0.89 16.75
C ARG A 113 16.71 -0.51 16.27
N PHE A 114 16.49 -0.68 14.97
CA PHE A 114 16.13 -1.98 14.41
C PHE A 114 17.29 -2.98 14.42
N SER A 115 18.52 -2.50 14.24
CA SER A 115 19.72 -3.35 14.22
C SER A 115 20.28 -3.68 15.61
N GLY A 116 20.16 -2.77 16.58
CA GLY A 116 20.82 -2.85 17.88
C GLY A 116 19.88 -3.09 19.07
N LEU A 117 18.62 -2.63 19.03
CA LEU A 117 17.64 -2.86 20.10
C LEU A 117 16.68 -4.00 19.77
N ALA A 118 16.05 -3.95 18.59
CA ALA A 118 15.06 -4.93 18.19
C ALA A 118 15.68 -6.19 17.57
N GLY A 119 16.92 -6.08 17.06
CA GLY A 119 17.66 -7.17 16.43
C GLY A 119 17.04 -7.72 15.15
N VAL A 120 16.10 -7.00 14.54
CA VAL A 120 15.40 -7.45 13.32
C VAL A 120 16.26 -7.29 12.07
N TRP A 121 17.22 -6.37 12.10
CA TRP A 121 18.20 -6.15 11.04
C TRP A 121 19.63 -6.45 11.55
N TYR A 122 20.52 -6.75 10.62
CA TYR A 122 21.94 -6.95 10.91
C TYR A 122 22.54 -5.69 11.60
N PRO A 123 23.42 -5.84 12.62
CA PRO A 123 24.03 -7.07 13.12
C PRO A 123 23.23 -7.84 14.18
N HIS A 124 21.92 -7.62 14.31
CA HIS A 124 21.03 -8.38 15.19
C HIS A 124 21.35 -8.24 16.70
N GLY A 125 21.77 -7.05 17.12
CA GLY A 125 21.90 -6.70 18.53
C GLY A 125 20.55 -6.64 19.24
N SER A 126 20.58 -6.77 20.57
CA SER A 126 19.37 -6.70 21.40
C SER A 126 19.61 -5.95 22.71
N ASP A 127 20.46 -4.93 22.68
CA ASP A 127 20.94 -4.22 23.86
C ASP A 127 21.31 -2.75 23.54
N GLU A 128 21.31 -1.92 24.58
CA GLU A 128 21.56 -0.48 24.47
C GLU A 128 22.98 -0.15 23.97
N SER A 129 23.97 -0.99 24.28
CA SER A 129 25.35 -0.75 23.87
C SER A 129 25.55 -0.95 22.38
N THR A 130 24.98 -2.03 21.83
CA THR A 130 24.97 -2.27 20.38
C THR A 130 24.23 -1.15 19.65
N PHE A 131 23.09 -0.70 20.18
CA PHE A 131 22.34 0.45 19.64
C PHE A 131 23.16 1.74 19.61
N VAL A 132 23.73 2.15 20.75
CA VAL A 132 24.49 3.40 20.84
C VAL A 132 25.74 3.33 19.97
N ARG A 133 26.45 2.21 19.97
CA ARG A 133 27.63 2.01 19.10
C ARG A 133 27.26 2.16 17.62
N ALA A 134 26.19 1.49 17.16
CA ALA A 134 25.72 1.60 15.79
C ALA A 134 25.29 3.03 15.42
N LEU A 135 24.62 3.75 16.33
CA LEU A 135 24.20 5.13 16.11
C LEU A 135 25.39 6.09 15.99
N LEU A 136 26.34 6.01 16.92
CA LEU A 136 27.54 6.87 16.92
C LEU A 136 28.39 6.62 15.68
N ASN A 137 28.61 5.36 15.31
CA ASN A 137 29.36 5.02 14.10
C ASN A 137 28.68 5.55 12.83
N GLN A 138 27.36 5.41 12.71
CA GLN A 138 26.62 5.97 11.56
C GLN A 138 26.67 7.50 11.51
N CYS A 139 26.48 8.19 12.64
CA CYS A 139 26.57 9.65 12.68
C CYS A 139 28.00 10.13 12.37
N ARG A 140 29.02 9.44 12.88
CA ARG A 140 30.43 9.71 12.55
C ARG A 140 30.69 9.48 11.06
N ALA A 141 30.12 8.42 10.48
CA ALA A 141 30.21 8.14 9.05
C ALA A 141 29.61 9.26 8.21
N VAL A 142 28.49 9.87 8.62
CA VAL A 142 27.93 11.06 7.96
C VAL A 142 28.91 12.23 7.99
N VAL A 143 29.48 12.54 9.16
CA VAL A 143 30.45 13.65 9.32
C VAL A 143 31.67 13.43 8.41
N LEU A 144 32.31 12.26 8.51
CA LEU A 144 33.52 11.94 7.75
C LEU A 144 33.23 11.86 6.24
N SER A 145 32.08 11.31 5.84
CA SER A 145 31.66 11.30 4.44
C SER A 145 31.50 12.70 3.88
N MET A 146 30.84 13.60 4.61
CA MET A 146 30.67 14.98 4.16
C MET A 146 31.99 15.75 4.13
N GLN A 147 32.95 15.45 5.02
CA GLN A 147 34.30 16.01 4.93
C GLN A 147 35.02 15.54 3.66
N ALA A 148 34.99 14.24 3.36
CA ALA A 148 35.59 13.67 2.14
C ALA A 148 34.93 14.22 0.87
N ILE A 149 33.60 14.31 0.85
CA ILE A 149 32.82 14.88 -0.26
C ILE A 149 33.19 16.37 -0.44
N ARG A 150 33.21 17.16 0.63
CA ARG A 150 33.49 18.62 0.56
C ARG A 150 34.94 18.95 0.23
N ALA A 151 35.87 18.02 0.46
CA ALA A 151 37.24 18.14 -0.04
C ALA A 151 37.31 18.13 -1.57
N VAL A 152 36.34 17.48 -2.24
CA VAL A 152 36.21 17.46 -3.70
C VAL A 152 35.27 18.56 -4.20
N ASN A 153 34.09 18.68 -3.61
CA ASN A 153 33.09 19.70 -3.92
C ASN A 153 32.74 20.52 -2.67
N PRO A 154 33.38 21.68 -2.44
CA PRO A 154 33.13 22.52 -1.28
C PRO A 154 31.67 22.99 -1.11
N ASP A 155 30.89 23.02 -2.19
CA ASP A 155 29.49 23.45 -2.20
C ASP A 155 28.49 22.29 -1.93
N ALA A 156 29.00 21.07 -1.66
CA ALA A 156 28.17 19.91 -1.41
C ALA A 156 27.34 20.04 -0.11
N LYS A 157 26.07 19.65 -0.21
CA LYS A 157 25.02 19.82 0.80
C LYS A 157 24.56 18.49 1.36
N LEU A 158 24.41 18.45 2.68
CA LEU A 158 23.86 17.33 3.43
C LEU A 158 22.33 17.43 3.52
N VAL A 159 21.63 16.44 2.97
CA VAL A 159 20.22 16.17 3.28
C VAL A 159 20.19 14.98 4.22
N GLN A 160 20.08 15.24 5.52
CA GLN A 160 20.09 14.18 6.52
C GLN A 160 18.68 13.77 6.90
N THR A 161 18.33 12.53 6.60
CA THR A 161 17.02 11.95 6.89
C THR A 161 17.01 11.18 8.20
N ASP A 162 15.90 11.25 8.93
CA ASP A 162 15.53 10.33 10.01
C ASP A 162 14.00 10.26 10.19
N ASP A 163 13.51 9.25 10.91
CA ASP A 163 12.09 9.13 11.27
C ASP A 163 11.69 10.23 12.27
N LEU A 164 10.67 11.01 11.92
CA LEU A 164 10.07 11.98 12.82
C LEU A 164 8.90 11.33 13.57
N SER A 165 9.16 10.83 14.75
CA SER A 165 8.15 10.21 15.62
C SER A 165 7.73 11.10 16.79
N ARG A 166 6.63 10.73 17.45
CA ARG A 166 6.22 11.28 18.76
C ARG A 166 5.61 10.18 19.60
N THR A 167 6.00 10.10 20.87
CA THR A 167 5.42 9.17 21.83
C THR A 167 4.51 9.93 22.78
N TYR A 168 3.32 9.38 23.02
CA TYR A 168 2.37 9.81 24.03
C TYR A 168 2.14 8.64 25.00
N GLY A 169 1.53 8.91 26.15
CA GLY A 169 1.12 7.82 27.04
C GLY A 169 0.32 8.28 28.23
N THR A 170 -0.01 7.33 29.11
CA THR A 170 -0.61 7.64 30.40
C THR A 170 0.41 8.35 31.31
N PRO A 171 -0.03 9.10 32.34
CA PRO A 171 0.88 9.76 33.28
C PRO A 171 1.92 8.81 33.91
N GLU A 172 1.54 7.55 34.18
CA GLU A 172 2.42 6.52 34.72
C GLU A 172 3.56 6.12 33.77
N MET A 173 3.40 6.36 32.47
CA MET A 173 4.42 6.12 31.45
C MET A 173 5.29 7.35 31.19
N GLY A 174 5.10 8.45 31.94
CA GLY A 174 5.72 9.75 31.70
C GLY A 174 7.24 9.68 31.50
N GLU A 175 7.97 8.96 32.35
CA GLU A 175 9.43 8.83 32.27
C GLU A 175 9.89 8.18 30.95
N ILE A 176 9.24 7.08 30.52
CA ILE A 176 9.56 6.41 29.25
C ILE A 176 9.15 7.27 28.06
N VAL A 177 7.99 7.92 28.15
CA VAL A 177 7.47 8.82 27.12
C VAL A 177 8.43 9.97 26.89
N GLU A 178 8.91 10.62 27.96
CA GLU A 178 9.90 11.69 27.89
C GLU A 178 11.22 11.18 27.31
N PHE A 179 11.72 10.04 27.80
CA PHE A 179 12.94 9.43 27.28
C PHE A 179 12.87 9.14 25.76
N PHE A 180 11.78 8.54 25.26
CA PHE A 180 11.61 8.30 23.82
C PHE A 180 11.49 9.59 23.02
N ASN A 181 10.83 10.62 23.57
CA ASN A 181 10.68 11.92 22.94
C ASN A 181 11.97 12.76 22.92
N GLU A 182 12.91 12.50 23.82
CA GLU A 182 14.28 13.03 23.73
C GLU A 182 15.11 12.22 22.74
N ARG A 183 15.00 10.88 22.76
CA ARG A 183 15.79 9.99 21.89
C ARG A 183 15.54 10.20 20.41
N ARG A 184 14.32 10.54 19.99
CA ARG A 184 13.98 10.81 18.58
C ARG A 184 14.81 11.94 17.94
N TRP A 185 15.42 12.82 18.73
CA TRP A 185 16.24 13.92 18.21
C TRP A 185 17.71 13.56 18.03
N LEU A 186 18.14 12.42 18.57
CA LEU A 186 19.53 12.16 18.92
C LEU A 186 20.49 12.18 17.71
N SER A 187 20.09 11.64 16.55
CA SER A 187 20.94 11.66 15.35
C SER A 187 21.19 13.09 14.86
N TRP A 188 20.15 13.92 14.78
CA TRP A 188 20.30 15.34 14.41
C TRP A 188 21.03 16.15 15.50
N ASP A 189 20.79 15.88 16.79
CA ASP A 189 21.49 16.58 17.87
C ASP A 189 22.99 16.28 17.87
N LEU A 190 23.39 15.03 17.64
CA LEU A 190 24.79 14.65 17.44
C LEU A 190 25.39 15.43 16.26
N LEU A 191 24.76 15.37 15.09
CA LEU A 191 25.26 16.05 13.89
C LEU A 191 25.30 17.58 14.03
N CYS A 192 24.36 18.18 14.76
CA CYS A 192 24.35 19.61 15.04
C CYS A 192 25.29 20.02 16.19
N GLY A 193 26.01 19.08 16.82
CA GLY A 193 26.91 19.35 17.94
C GLY A 193 26.20 19.82 19.22
N LYS A 194 24.94 19.42 19.41
CA LYS A 194 24.09 19.79 20.56
C LYS A 194 24.22 18.86 21.77
N VAL A 195 24.92 17.73 21.63
CA VAL A 195 25.15 16.78 22.73
C VAL A 195 26.37 17.19 23.55
N ASP A 196 26.15 17.51 24.82
CA ASP A 196 27.18 17.72 25.84
C ASP A 196 26.74 17.20 27.20
N SER A 197 27.51 17.46 28.26
CA SER A 197 27.22 16.98 29.63
C SER A 197 25.91 17.48 30.23
N SER A 198 25.23 18.45 29.59
CA SER A 198 23.90 18.92 30.00
C SER A 198 22.76 18.31 29.18
N HIS A 199 23.07 17.51 28.16
CA HIS A 199 22.08 16.87 27.30
C HIS A 199 21.25 15.85 28.09
N ALA A 200 19.94 15.80 27.87
CA ALA A 200 19.01 14.94 28.63
C ALA A 200 19.36 13.44 28.56
N LEU A 201 20.05 13.01 27.51
CA LEU A 201 20.47 11.62 27.29
C LEU A 201 21.95 11.37 27.62
N TRP A 202 22.67 12.34 28.18
CA TRP A 202 24.12 12.22 28.42
C TRP A 202 24.45 11.00 29.29
N ASP A 203 23.84 10.88 30.46
CA ASP A 203 24.12 9.78 31.39
C ASP A 203 23.72 8.43 30.79
N TYR A 204 22.57 8.36 30.10
CA TYR A 204 22.14 7.15 29.39
C TYR A 204 23.16 6.71 28.32
N LEU A 205 23.72 7.66 27.55
CA LEU A 205 24.72 7.34 26.53
C LEU A 205 26.00 6.77 27.15
N LEU A 206 26.44 7.32 28.30
CA LEU A 206 27.59 6.80 29.03
C LEU A 206 27.31 5.41 29.63
N GLU A 207 26.13 5.21 30.22
CA GLU A 207 25.68 3.90 30.73
C GLU A 207 25.61 2.84 29.62
N ALA A 208 25.21 3.24 28.42
CA ALA A 208 25.18 2.41 27.23
C ALA A 208 26.57 2.21 26.58
N GLY A 209 27.66 2.67 27.20
CA GLY A 209 29.03 2.36 26.76
C GLY A 209 29.64 3.34 25.76
N ALA A 210 29.04 4.51 25.54
CA ALA A 210 29.75 5.63 24.92
C ALA A 210 30.73 6.25 25.91
N SER A 211 31.85 6.78 25.41
CA SER A 211 32.73 7.63 26.20
C SER A 211 32.36 9.11 26.04
N ALA A 212 32.67 9.92 27.06
CA ALA A 212 32.49 11.37 26.98
C ALA A 212 33.28 12.00 25.81
N GLU A 213 34.46 11.44 25.48
CA GLU A 213 35.27 11.88 24.36
C GLU A 213 34.58 11.65 23.02
N GLU A 214 33.99 10.46 22.80
CA GLU A 214 33.22 10.15 21.59
C GLU A 214 32.01 11.08 21.41
N LEU A 215 31.31 11.40 22.50
CA LEU A 215 30.16 12.30 22.44
C LEU A 215 30.60 13.74 22.15
N LEU A 216 31.63 14.24 22.84
CA LEU A 216 32.15 15.60 22.63
C LEU A 216 32.86 15.76 21.29
N TRP A 217 33.31 14.68 20.65
CA TRP A 217 33.86 14.71 19.30
C TRP A 217 32.87 15.30 18.30
N PHE A 218 31.57 15.02 18.41
CA PHE A 218 30.54 15.60 17.53
C PHE A 218 30.38 17.10 17.70
N ARG A 219 30.53 17.60 18.94
CA ARG A 219 30.55 19.04 19.21
C ARG A 219 31.79 19.73 18.63
N ALA A 220 32.92 19.04 18.62
CA ALA A 220 34.15 19.51 18.00
C ALA A 220 34.12 19.39 16.46
N ASN A 221 33.31 18.49 15.91
CA ASN A 221 33.18 18.21 14.48
C ASN A 221 31.71 18.26 14.03
N PRO A 222 31.02 19.41 14.20
CA PRO A 222 29.61 19.49 13.84
C PRO A 222 29.45 19.39 12.33
N CYS A 223 28.43 18.65 11.90
CA CYS A 223 28.00 18.56 10.50
C CYS A 223 26.48 18.77 10.44
N PRO A 224 25.99 19.98 10.78
CA PRO A 224 24.56 20.27 10.70
C PRO A 224 24.06 20.03 9.27
N PRO A 225 22.86 19.44 9.09
CA PRO A 225 22.29 19.26 7.77
C PRO A 225 22.04 20.61 7.08
N ASP A 226 22.31 20.68 5.78
CA ASP A 226 21.85 21.80 4.95
C ASP A 226 20.32 21.76 4.76
N VAL A 227 19.75 20.56 4.80
CA VAL A 227 18.31 20.31 4.88
C VAL A 227 18.06 19.16 5.85
N ILE A 228 17.19 19.38 6.84
CA ILE A 228 16.64 18.31 7.68
C ILE A 228 15.60 17.57 6.87
N GLY A 229 15.85 16.29 6.61
CA GLY A 229 14.89 15.40 5.97
C GLY A 229 14.07 14.66 7.03
N VAL A 230 12.74 14.78 6.98
CA VAL A 230 11.85 14.08 7.90
C VAL A 230 11.10 12.97 7.16
N ASN A 231 11.24 11.75 7.65
CA ASN A 231 10.44 10.62 7.20
C ASN A 231 9.27 10.47 8.18
N TYR A 232 8.04 10.41 7.68
CA TYR A 232 6.85 10.35 8.53
C TYR A 232 5.81 9.41 7.97
N TYR A 233 5.40 8.48 8.82
CA TYR A 233 4.46 7.43 8.50
C TYR A 233 3.26 7.53 9.44
N ILE A 234 2.13 6.93 9.03
CA ILE A 234 0.92 6.89 9.87
C ILE A 234 1.14 6.17 11.21
N THR A 235 2.22 5.38 11.31
CA THR A 235 2.64 4.63 12.49
C THR A 235 3.75 5.31 13.29
N SER A 236 4.27 6.47 12.86
CA SER A 236 5.36 7.20 13.53
C SER A 236 4.96 7.78 14.89
N GLU A 237 3.66 7.95 15.16
CA GLU A 237 3.16 8.40 16.47
C GLU A 237 2.67 7.22 17.32
N ARG A 238 3.20 7.10 18.55
CA ARG A 238 3.01 5.95 19.46
C ARG A 238 2.25 6.33 20.74
N TRP A 239 1.53 5.38 21.32
CA TRP A 239 0.82 5.50 22.60
C TRP A 239 1.25 4.40 23.56
N LEU A 240 1.78 4.79 24.72
CA LEU A 240 2.19 3.89 25.79
C LEU A 240 1.16 3.84 26.93
N ASP A 241 0.83 2.66 27.42
CA ASP A 241 -0.11 2.48 28.53
C ASP A 241 0.32 1.33 29.46
N HIS A 242 0.32 1.58 30.77
CA HIS A 242 0.65 0.59 31.79
C HIS A 242 -0.41 -0.51 31.94
N ARG A 243 -1.65 -0.27 31.49
CA ARG A 243 -2.81 -1.18 31.60
C ARG A 243 -2.84 -2.20 30.46
N VAL A 244 -1.81 -3.04 30.42
CA VAL A 244 -1.53 -3.99 29.34
C VAL A 244 -2.68 -4.95 29.01
N GLU A 245 -3.55 -5.25 29.96
CA GLU A 245 -4.73 -6.11 29.80
C GLU A 245 -5.79 -5.53 28.85
N ARG A 246 -5.71 -4.22 28.54
CA ARG A 246 -6.61 -3.55 27.59
C ARG A 246 -6.17 -3.71 26.13
N TYR A 247 -5.01 -4.29 25.89
CA TYR A 247 -4.34 -4.30 24.59
C TYR A 247 -4.05 -5.71 24.11
N PRO A 248 -3.87 -5.93 22.79
CA PRO A 248 -3.42 -7.21 22.27
C PRO A 248 -2.07 -7.59 22.86
N ALA A 249 -1.91 -8.85 23.27
CA ALA A 249 -0.65 -9.34 23.86
C ALA A 249 0.58 -9.15 22.95
N SER A 250 0.37 -9.11 21.63
CA SER A 250 1.42 -8.85 20.63
C SER A 250 2.00 -7.43 20.67
N HIS A 251 1.35 -6.50 21.36
CA HIS A 251 1.75 -5.10 21.51
C HIS A 251 2.19 -4.77 22.94
N VAL A 252 2.41 -5.80 23.77
CA VAL A 252 2.86 -5.64 25.15
C VAL A 252 4.36 -5.96 25.22
N HIS A 253 5.13 -5.00 25.68
CA HIS A 253 6.58 -5.07 25.74
C HIS A 253 7.08 -4.74 27.16
N THR A 254 8.34 -5.06 27.43
CA THR A 254 9.04 -4.64 28.64
C THR A 254 10.26 -3.82 28.21
N TYR A 255 10.35 -2.57 28.67
CA TYR A 255 11.50 -1.71 28.43
C TYR A 255 12.00 -1.16 29.77
N ARG A 256 13.31 -1.30 30.04
CA ARG A 256 13.95 -0.94 31.33
C ARG A 256 13.17 -1.45 32.56
N GLY A 257 12.70 -2.70 32.49
CA GLY A 257 11.94 -3.36 33.56
C GLY A 257 10.46 -2.95 33.66
N ILE A 258 10.00 -2.00 32.85
CA ILE A 258 8.62 -1.51 32.86
C ILE A 258 7.83 -2.17 31.75
N ARG A 259 6.85 -2.99 32.16
CA ARG A 259 5.92 -3.67 31.25
C ARG A 259 4.79 -2.73 30.87
N HIS A 260 4.57 -2.53 29.57
CA HIS A 260 3.58 -1.60 29.03
C HIS A 260 3.10 -2.03 27.64
N ALA A 261 1.96 -1.49 27.21
CA ALA A 261 1.48 -1.61 25.85
C ALA A 261 2.08 -0.48 24.99
N ASP A 262 2.47 -0.79 23.75
CA ASP A 262 2.93 0.17 22.74
C ASP A 262 2.08 0.03 21.48
N MET A 263 1.26 1.05 21.19
CA MET A 263 0.32 1.04 20.07
C MET A 263 0.55 2.21 19.13
N GLU A 264 0.30 2.04 17.84
CA GLU A 264 0.16 3.16 16.91
C GLU A 264 -1.01 4.03 17.38
N THR A 265 -0.82 5.35 17.48
CA THR A 265 -1.88 6.29 17.89
C THR A 265 -3.12 6.17 17.00
N ALA A 266 -2.93 5.99 15.69
CA ALA A 266 -4.00 5.76 14.71
C ALA A 266 -4.85 4.50 15.01
N ARG A 267 -4.34 3.54 15.79
CA ARG A 267 -5.01 2.27 16.12
C ARG A 267 -5.61 2.21 17.52
N VAL A 268 -5.43 3.25 18.34
CA VAL A 268 -5.84 3.25 19.75
C VAL A 268 -6.56 4.52 20.20
N LEU A 269 -6.19 5.70 19.70
CA LEU A 269 -6.72 6.96 20.21
C LEU A 269 -8.07 7.30 19.61
N ALA A 270 -9.07 7.51 20.47
CA ALA A 270 -10.42 7.88 20.04
C ALA A 270 -10.42 9.13 19.15
N ASN A 271 -9.65 10.14 19.54
CA ASN A 271 -9.36 11.31 18.73
C ASN A 271 -8.02 11.12 18.00
N PRO A 272 -7.93 11.40 16.69
CA PRO A 272 -6.65 11.44 15.97
C PRO A 272 -5.67 12.44 16.60
N THR A 273 -4.37 12.19 16.41
CA THR A 273 -3.33 13.20 16.69
C THR A 273 -3.42 14.33 15.65
N PRO A 274 -2.84 15.50 15.93
CA PRO A 274 -2.71 16.59 14.96
C PRO A 274 -1.85 16.28 13.71
N GLY A 275 -1.28 15.08 13.63
CA GLY A 275 -0.40 14.64 12.55
C GLY A 275 0.97 15.33 12.55
N ILE A 276 1.63 15.30 11.39
CA ILE A 276 3.01 15.82 11.22
C ILE A 276 3.13 17.34 11.41
N GLY A 277 2.04 18.11 11.24
CA GLY A 277 2.07 19.58 11.21
C GLY A 277 2.80 20.22 12.40
N PRO A 278 2.36 19.98 13.65
CA PRO A 278 3.06 20.48 14.83
C PRO A 278 4.48 19.94 14.98
N LEU A 279 4.74 18.69 14.57
CA LEU A 279 6.07 18.09 14.64
C LEU A 279 7.06 18.79 13.70
N LEU A 280 6.62 19.26 12.53
CA LEU A 280 7.45 20.10 11.64
C LEU A 280 7.84 21.42 12.32
N MET A 281 6.93 22.01 13.10
CA MET A 281 7.22 23.23 13.85
C MET A 281 8.20 22.96 15.00
N GLU A 282 8.10 21.81 15.69
CA GLU A 282 9.09 21.40 16.69
C GLU A 282 10.50 21.28 16.08
N VAL A 283 10.61 20.67 14.90
CA VAL A 283 11.88 20.59 14.14
C VAL A 283 12.39 22.00 13.81
N TRP A 284 11.53 22.85 13.26
CA TRP A 284 11.89 24.23 12.89
C TRP A 284 12.36 25.05 14.10
N GLU A 285 11.65 24.95 15.21
CA GLU A 285 11.97 25.67 16.44
C GLU A 285 13.28 25.19 17.06
N ARG A 286 13.56 23.88 17.03
CA ARG A 286 14.77 23.29 17.61
C ARG A 286 16.04 23.61 16.80
N TYR A 287 15.95 23.56 15.47
CA TYR A 287 17.14 23.63 14.61
C TYR A 287 17.26 24.91 13.79
N ARG A 288 16.15 25.54 13.40
CA ARG A 288 16.13 26.71 12.50
C ARG A 288 16.87 26.47 11.17
N LEU A 289 16.80 25.23 10.69
CA LEU A 289 17.36 24.78 9.42
C LEU A 289 16.23 24.47 8.41
N PRO A 290 16.50 24.53 7.09
CA PRO A 290 15.51 24.15 6.08
C PRO A 290 15.03 22.71 6.26
N ILE A 291 13.75 22.45 5.99
CA ILE A 291 13.10 21.15 6.21
C ILE A 291 12.54 20.61 4.90
N ALA A 292 12.71 19.32 4.66
CA ALA A 292 12.01 18.58 3.62
C ALA A 292 11.33 17.36 4.22
N ILE A 293 10.10 17.07 3.83
CA ILE A 293 9.50 15.76 4.08
C ILE A 293 10.09 14.81 3.04
N THR A 294 10.98 13.93 3.48
CA THR A 294 11.82 13.10 2.59
C THR A 294 11.21 11.74 2.25
N GLU A 295 10.18 11.31 2.98
CA GLU A 295 9.38 10.13 2.67
C GLU A 295 7.92 10.36 3.09
N ALA A 296 7.01 10.30 2.11
CA ALA A 296 5.56 10.26 2.32
C ALA A 296 4.98 9.03 1.60
N HIS A 297 4.59 8.01 2.36
CA HIS A 297 4.03 6.75 1.86
C HIS A 297 3.01 6.17 2.84
N ILE A 298 2.09 5.36 2.33
CA ILE A 298 1.23 4.51 3.14
C ILE A 298 0.92 3.20 2.40
N ASP A 299 1.00 2.08 3.11
CA ASP A 299 0.49 0.79 2.64
C ASP A 299 -1.05 0.78 2.80
N ALA A 300 -1.75 1.13 1.73
CA ALA A 300 -3.21 1.19 1.68
C ALA A 300 -3.74 1.12 0.24
N ASN A 301 -5.06 0.99 0.11
CA ASN A 301 -5.75 1.13 -1.17
C ASN A 301 -5.58 2.54 -1.77
N ARG A 302 -5.86 2.69 -3.07
CA ARG A 302 -5.48 3.88 -3.82
C ARG A 302 -6.01 5.20 -3.25
N GLU A 303 -7.27 5.24 -2.81
CA GLU A 303 -7.87 6.44 -2.23
C GLU A 303 -7.13 6.92 -0.97
N ASP A 304 -6.64 5.99 -0.16
CA ASP A 304 -5.97 6.32 1.10
C ASP A 304 -4.52 6.74 0.86
N GLN A 305 -3.87 6.21 -0.18
CA GLN A 305 -2.59 6.76 -0.64
C GLN A 305 -2.73 8.22 -1.11
N LEU A 306 -3.78 8.53 -1.86
CA LEU A 306 -4.06 9.90 -2.31
C LEU A 306 -4.39 10.84 -1.13
N ARG A 307 -5.22 10.38 -0.19
CA ARG A 307 -5.59 11.16 1.00
C ARG A 307 -4.40 11.41 1.91
N TRP A 308 -3.53 10.42 2.08
CA TRP A 308 -2.32 10.54 2.88
C TRP A 308 -1.36 11.57 2.29
N LEU A 309 -1.07 11.45 1.00
CA LEU A 309 -0.22 12.42 0.31
C LEU A 309 -0.80 13.84 0.38
N LEU A 310 -2.13 13.98 0.28
CA LEU A 310 -2.80 15.27 0.43
C LEU A 310 -2.65 15.85 1.84
N GLU A 311 -2.79 15.02 2.86
CA GLU A 311 -2.66 15.42 4.28
C GLU A 311 -1.23 15.89 4.58
N VAL A 312 -0.23 15.12 4.15
CA VAL A 312 1.19 15.46 4.27
C VAL A 312 1.52 16.76 3.52
N TRP A 313 1.03 16.90 2.28
CA TRP A 313 1.24 18.12 1.48
C TRP A 313 0.64 19.36 2.16
N LYS A 314 -0.60 19.26 2.66
CA LYS A 314 -1.26 20.36 3.38
C LYS A 314 -0.54 20.71 4.68
N ALA A 315 -0.05 19.71 5.42
CA ALA A 315 0.72 19.94 6.63
C ALA A 315 2.04 20.70 6.34
N ALA A 316 2.74 20.35 5.25
CA ALA A 316 3.92 21.09 4.81
C ALA A 316 3.58 22.54 4.40
N GLN A 317 2.47 22.75 3.69
CA GLN A 317 2.00 24.10 3.35
C GLN A 317 1.68 24.91 4.60
N ALA A 318 0.94 24.33 5.56
CA ALA A 318 0.58 25.00 6.80
C ALA A 318 1.81 25.36 7.66
N ALA A 319 2.80 24.46 7.75
CA ALA A 319 4.06 24.74 8.44
C ALA A 319 4.84 25.88 7.76
N ARG A 320 4.88 25.89 6.42
CA ARG A 320 5.47 26.98 5.65
C ARG A 320 4.77 28.32 5.90
N ASP A 321 3.45 28.32 5.86
CA ASP A 321 2.63 29.52 6.10
C ASP A 321 2.74 30.01 7.55
N ALA A 322 3.05 29.10 8.49
CA ALA A 322 3.39 29.42 9.88
C ALA A 322 4.85 29.88 10.08
N GLY A 323 5.65 29.95 9.00
CA GLY A 323 7.00 30.52 9.01
C GLY A 323 8.16 29.52 9.09
N ALA A 324 7.90 28.21 8.95
CA ALA A 324 8.97 27.22 8.77
C ALA A 324 9.53 27.25 7.35
N ASP A 325 10.85 27.04 7.20
CA ASP A 325 11.49 26.97 5.89
C ASP A 325 11.32 25.58 5.22
N MET A 326 10.09 25.30 4.78
CA MET A 326 9.74 24.05 4.09
C MET A 326 10.18 24.08 2.62
N ARG A 327 11.04 23.15 2.22
CA ARG A 327 11.67 23.08 0.89
C ARG A 327 11.04 22.06 -0.06
N ALA A 328 10.60 20.91 0.46
CA ALA A 328 10.09 19.82 -0.39
C ALA A 328 9.18 18.85 0.36
N VAL A 329 8.38 18.12 -0.42
CA VAL A 329 7.70 16.89 -0.04
C VAL A 329 8.02 15.86 -1.13
N THR A 330 8.59 14.72 -0.75
CA THR A 330 8.90 13.63 -1.68
C THR A 330 8.01 12.42 -1.41
N VAL A 331 7.68 11.71 -2.49
CA VAL A 331 6.80 10.52 -2.44
C VAL A 331 7.66 9.26 -2.43
N TRP A 332 7.52 8.47 -1.37
CA TRP A 332 8.15 7.17 -1.26
C TRP A 332 7.12 6.07 -1.53
N ALA A 333 7.45 4.93 -2.13
CA ALA A 333 8.55 4.71 -3.06
C ALA A 333 8.02 4.81 -4.50
N LEU A 334 8.74 5.43 -5.44
CA LEU A 334 8.25 5.67 -6.81
C LEU A 334 7.81 4.39 -7.53
N LEU A 335 8.51 3.26 -7.30
CA LEU A 335 8.22 1.94 -7.90
C LEU A 335 7.51 0.99 -6.92
N GLY A 336 6.99 1.51 -5.81
CA GLY A 336 6.49 0.70 -4.71
C GLY A 336 7.59 -0.06 -3.96
N SER A 337 7.16 -0.93 -3.05
CA SER A 337 8.03 -1.57 -2.06
C SER A 337 7.63 -3.04 -1.90
N TYR A 338 8.58 -3.92 -1.61
CA TYR A 338 8.31 -5.35 -1.35
C TYR A 338 8.64 -5.70 0.09
N ASP A 339 7.73 -6.42 0.74
CA ASP A 339 7.87 -6.99 2.10
C ASP A 339 8.20 -5.97 3.22
N TRP A 340 8.00 -4.66 2.97
CA TRP A 340 8.20 -3.61 3.97
C TRP A 340 7.17 -3.66 5.10
N ASN A 341 5.97 -4.15 4.83
CA ASN A 341 4.97 -4.51 5.85
C ASN A 341 5.49 -5.48 6.93
N CYS A 342 6.61 -6.16 6.70
CA CYS A 342 7.30 -6.97 7.70
C CYS A 342 8.76 -6.54 7.93
N LEU A 343 9.09 -5.28 7.63
CA LEU A 343 10.43 -4.71 7.77
C LEU A 343 11.49 -5.58 7.08
N VAL A 344 11.16 -6.16 5.93
CA VAL A 344 12.01 -7.09 5.16
C VAL A 344 12.57 -8.27 5.97
N THR A 345 11.92 -8.64 7.09
CA THR A 345 12.31 -9.80 7.91
C THR A 345 11.84 -11.14 7.32
N ALA A 346 10.97 -11.11 6.30
CA ALA A 346 10.49 -12.29 5.60
C ALA A 346 10.32 -12.00 4.09
N CYS A 347 10.61 -13.01 3.26
CA CYS A 347 10.38 -12.95 1.81
C CYS A 347 8.98 -13.49 1.47
N LYS A 348 7.94 -12.68 1.65
CA LYS A 348 6.55 -13.07 1.34
C LYS A 348 6.11 -12.67 -0.07
N GLY A 349 6.86 -11.79 -0.73
CA GLY A 349 6.50 -11.23 -2.03
C GLY A 349 5.30 -10.28 -1.97
N TYR A 350 4.97 -9.76 -0.79
CA TYR A 350 3.94 -8.74 -0.63
C TYR A 350 4.43 -7.44 -1.27
N TYR A 351 3.59 -6.82 -2.11
CA TYR A 351 3.95 -5.62 -2.85
C TYR A 351 3.01 -4.46 -2.51
N GLU A 352 3.60 -3.37 -2.06
CA GLU A 352 2.94 -2.10 -1.78
C GLU A 352 3.10 -1.18 -3.01
N PRO A 353 2.02 -0.80 -3.70
CA PRO A 353 2.13 -0.03 -4.94
C PRO A 353 2.55 1.42 -4.69
N GLY A 354 3.43 1.94 -5.55
CA GLY A 354 3.81 3.35 -5.57
C GLY A 354 3.07 4.18 -6.63
N PRO A 355 3.62 5.36 -6.99
CA PRO A 355 3.29 6.11 -8.20
C PRO A 355 3.36 5.27 -9.49
N PHE A 356 4.29 4.32 -9.55
CA PHE A 356 4.38 3.34 -10.62
C PHE A 356 4.23 1.92 -10.05
N ASP A 357 3.23 1.20 -10.52
CA ASP A 357 2.98 -0.20 -10.19
C ASP A 357 3.80 -1.11 -11.11
N VAL A 358 4.62 -1.98 -10.54
CA VAL A 358 5.57 -2.83 -11.29
C VAL A 358 5.09 -4.28 -11.43
N ARG A 359 3.84 -4.59 -11.09
CA ARG A 359 3.29 -5.96 -11.20
C ARG A 359 2.96 -6.39 -12.64
N GLY A 360 3.08 -5.48 -13.61
CA GLY A 360 2.96 -5.74 -15.05
C GLY A 360 4.33 -5.84 -15.75
N PRO A 361 4.36 -6.09 -17.07
CA PRO A 361 5.60 -6.20 -17.83
C PRO A 361 6.40 -4.89 -17.90
N ALA A 362 5.74 -3.75 -17.65
CA ALA A 362 6.37 -2.44 -17.53
C ALA A 362 5.72 -1.65 -16.39
N PRO A 363 6.45 -0.72 -15.74
CA PRO A 363 5.89 0.13 -14.69
C PRO A 363 4.71 0.96 -15.21
N ARG A 364 3.55 0.81 -14.56
CA ARG A 364 2.29 1.47 -14.92
C ARG A 364 2.02 2.65 -13.99
N PRO A 365 1.74 3.87 -14.50
CA PRO A 365 1.40 4.99 -13.64
C PRO A 365 0.08 4.74 -12.92
N THR A 366 0.01 5.21 -11.69
CA THR A 366 -1.17 5.09 -10.83
C THR A 366 -1.81 6.46 -10.60
N ALA A 367 -2.93 6.53 -9.88
CA ALA A 367 -3.51 7.81 -9.52
C ALA A 367 -2.56 8.68 -8.68
N VAL A 368 -1.62 8.07 -7.94
CA VAL A 368 -0.58 8.78 -7.19
C VAL A 368 0.37 9.51 -8.14
N ALA A 369 0.78 8.88 -9.25
CA ALA A 369 1.57 9.55 -10.29
C ALA A 369 0.81 10.74 -10.92
N THR A 370 -0.50 10.59 -11.15
CA THR A 370 -1.35 11.70 -11.63
C THR A 370 -1.41 12.84 -10.62
N MET A 371 -1.57 12.52 -9.33
CA MET A 371 -1.56 13.51 -8.25
C MET A 371 -0.21 14.22 -8.15
N MET A 372 0.92 13.50 -8.29
CA MET A 372 2.25 14.11 -8.30
C MET A 372 2.42 15.12 -9.43
N ARG A 373 2.00 14.79 -10.66
CA ARG A 373 2.03 15.73 -11.80
C ARG A 373 1.19 16.99 -11.52
N ALA A 374 0.03 16.81 -10.89
CA ALA A 374 -0.83 17.93 -10.53
C ALA A 374 -0.18 18.82 -9.46
N LEU A 375 0.39 18.23 -8.40
CA LEU A 375 1.11 18.96 -7.36
C LEU A 375 2.33 19.71 -7.93
N ALA A 376 3.13 19.06 -8.77
CA ALA A 376 4.32 19.64 -9.39
C ALA A 376 4.00 20.82 -10.32
N SER A 377 2.88 20.75 -11.05
CA SER A 377 2.44 21.82 -11.95
C SER A 377 1.57 22.90 -11.28
N GLY A 378 1.19 22.71 -10.01
CA GLY A 378 0.20 23.55 -9.33
C GLY A 378 -1.23 23.38 -9.86
N ALA A 379 -1.51 22.33 -10.63
CA ALA A 379 -2.84 22.02 -11.12
C ALA A 379 -3.77 21.59 -9.97
N PRO A 380 -5.07 21.91 -10.05
CA PRO A 380 -6.01 21.55 -8.98
C PRO A 380 -6.19 20.03 -8.88
N LEU A 381 -6.25 19.53 -7.64
CA LEU A 381 -6.59 18.15 -7.33
C LEU A 381 -8.11 17.96 -7.40
N ARG A 382 -8.59 17.11 -8.31
CA ARG A 382 -10.02 17.01 -8.65
C ARG A 382 -10.68 15.67 -8.35
N HIS A 383 -9.93 14.61 -8.03
CA HIS A 383 -10.53 13.29 -7.88
C HIS A 383 -11.50 13.26 -6.67
N PRO A 384 -12.77 12.83 -6.83
CA PRO A 384 -13.76 12.83 -5.75
C PRO A 384 -13.36 12.03 -4.49
N VAL A 385 -12.53 11.00 -4.61
CA VAL A 385 -12.09 10.19 -3.46
C VAL A 385 -11.30 10.99 -2.43
N LEU A 386 -10.69 12.11 -2.82
CA LEU A 386 -9.96 13.02 -1.92
C LEU A 386 -10.87 13.69 -0.87
N GLN A 387 -12.19 13.67 -1.06
CA GLN A 387 -13.16 14.26 -0.14
C GLN A 387 -13.54 13.35 1.03
N GLY A 388 -13.14 12.06 0.98
CA GLY A 388 -13.36 11.13 2.07
C GLY A 388 -12.21 11.13 3.08
N ALA A 389 -12.51 10.71 4.31
CA ALA A 389 -11.51 10.51 5.36
C ALA A 389 -10.65 9.26 5.11
N GLY A 390 -9.34 9.37 5.30
CA GLY A 390 -8.39 8.25 5.33
C GLY A 390 -8.73 7.26 6.44
N TRP A 391 -8.30 5.99 6.33
CA TRP A 391 -8.68 4.96 7.31
C TRP A 391 -8.29 5.33 8.75
N TRP A 392 -7.21 6.09 8.92
CA TRP A 392 -6.71 6.56 10.22
C TRP A 392 -7.62 7.59 10.91
N HIS A 393 -8.62 8.13 10.21
CA HIS A 393 -9.64 9.01 10.77
C HIS A 393 -10.99 8.31 10.96
N ARG A 394 -11.15 7.05 10.51
CA ARG A 394 -12.44 6.33 10.52
C ARG A 394 -12.73 5.67 11.87
N PRO A 395 -14.00 5.54 12.31
CA PRO A 395 -14.35 4.92 13.60
C PRO A 395 -13.95 3.44 13.76
N GLY A 396 -13.86 2.68 12.67
CA GLY A 396 -13.56 1.24 12.69
C GLY A 396 -12.08 0.87 12.72
N ARG A 397 -11.18 1.84 12.96
CA ARG A 397 -9.72 1.65 12.80
C ARG A 397 -9.02 0.97 13.97
N PHE A 398 -9.69 0.83 15.11
CA PHE A 398 -9.06 0.47 16.38
C PHE A 398 -8.76 -1.03 16.50
N LEU A 399 -7.62 -1.37 17.12
CA LEU A 399 -7.24 -2.75 17.45
C LEU A 399 -7.60 -3.15 18.89
N CYS A 400 -8.03 -2.18 19.69
CA CYS A 400 -8.42 -2.34 21.09
C CYS A 400 -9.53 -1.31 21.43
N PRO A 401 -10.16 -1.40 22.62
CA PRO A 401 -11.10 -0.37 23.06
C PRO A 401 -10.44 1.02 23.05
N PRO A 402 -11.03 2.00 22.33
CA PRO A 402 -10.37 3.27 22.06
C PRO A 402 -10.11 4.06 23.35
N VAL A 403 -8.98 4.76 23.38
CA VAL A 403 -8.55 5.59 24.50
C VAL A 403 -8.93 7.05 24.23
N ALA A 404 -9.76 7.62 25.11
CA ALA A 404 -9.98 9.06 25.15
C ALA A 404 -9.02 9.68 26.17
N THR A 405 -8.27 10.70 25.76
CA THR A 405 -7.38 11.46 26.64
C THR A 405 -7.56 12.96 26.41
N SER A 406 -7.42 13.75 27.47
CA SER A 406 -7.37 15.21 27.42
C SER A 406 -5.97 15.73 27.09
N SER A 407 -4.93 14.89 27.20
CA SER A 407 -3.53 15.26 26.93
C SER A 407 -3.22 15.47 25.45
N ILE A 408 -4.11 15.03 24.56
CA ILE A 408 -3.99 15.19 23.11
C ILE A 408 -5.16 16.07 22.67
N PRO A 409 -4.94 17.37 22.46
CA PRO A 409 -5.97 18.24 21.91
C PRO A 409 -6.25 17.75 20.48
N ALA A 410 -7.40 17.12 20.27
CA ALA A 410 -7.93 17.00 18.91
C ALA A 410 -8.05 18.43 18.37
N SER A 411 -7.51 18.74 17.20
CA SER A 411 -7.67 20.09 16.71
C SER A 411 -9.16 20.35 16.46
N LEU A 412 -9.65 21.52 16.90
CA LEU A 412 -11.02 21.96 16.58
C LEU A 412 -11.25 21.96 15.06
N ALA A 413 -10.19 22.22 14.29
CA ALA A 413 -10.17 22.16 12.84
C ALA A 413 -10.44 20.76 12.29
N GLU A 414 -9.84 19.69 12.83
CA GLU A 414 -10.12 18.30 12.40
C GLU A 414 -11.54 17.87 12.74
N ARG A 415 -12.05 18.27 13.91
CA ARG A 415 -13.44 18.00 14.30
C ARG A 415 -14.44 18.74 13.41
N GLN A 416 -14.11 19.97 13.00
CA GLN A 416 -14.93 20.76 12.09
C GLN A 416 -14.84 20.24 10.66
N GLN A 417 -13.65 19.89 10.19
CA GLN A 417 -13.40 19.28 8.88
C GLN A 417 -14.17 17.95 8.73
N ALA A 418 -14.17 17.08 9.75
CA ALA A 418 -14.95 15.86 9.76
C ALA A 418 -16.48 16.10 9.68
N LYS A 419 -16.98 17.20 10.27
CA LYS A 419 -18.38 17.63 10.14
C LYS A 419 -18.69 18.22 8.76
N ASP A 420 -17.79 19.03 8.23
CA ASP A 420 -17.96 19.70 6.93
C ASP A 420 -17.89 18.68 5.79
N ASP A 421 -17.00 17.68 5.88
CA ASP A 421 -16.90 16.58 4.93
C ASP A 421 -18.14 15.68 4.96
N ALA A 422 -18.76 15.50 6.12
CA ALA A 422 -20.04 14.78 6.24
C ALA A 422 -21.22 15.52 5.58
N GLN A 423 -21.09 16.82 5.29
CA GLN A 423 -22.14 17.66 4.70
C GLN A 423 -21.94 17.95 3.21
N ARG A 424 -20.79 17.59 2.61
CA ARG A 424 -20.53 17.83 1.18
C ARG A 424 -21.23 16.81 0.31
N HIS A 425 -21.81 17.28 -0.80
CA HIS A 425 -22.31 16.39 -1.85
C HIS A 425 -21.12 15.83 -2.65
N VAL A 426 -20.57 14.71 -2.18
CA VAL A 426 -19.47 14.02 -2.86
C VAL A 426 -20.03 13.18 -4.00
N GLN A 427 -19.42 13.28 -5.19
CA GLN A 427 -19.82 12.47 -6.33
C GLN A 427 -19.64 10.98 -6.00
N PRO A 428 -20.67 10.14 -6.18
CA PRO A 428 -20.60 8.72 -5.86
C PRO A 428 -20.11 7.85 -7.04
N ILE A 429 -19.83 6.59 -6.77
CA ILE A 429 -19.90 5.52 -7.78
C ILE A 429 -21.35 5.07 -7.90
N LEU A 430 -21.90 5.00 -9.12
CA LEU A 430 -23.21 4.40 -9.38
C LEU A 430 -23.02 2.91 -9.69
N ILE A 431 -23.54 2.03 -8.85
CA ILE A 431 -23.40 0.57 -8.96
C ILE A 431 -24.75 -0.03 -9.39
N ALA A 432 -24.82 -0.58 -10.59
CA ALA A 432 -25.97 -1.35 -11.04
C ALA A 432 -25.85 -2.81 -10.58
N GLY A 433 -26.93 -3.40 -10.05
CA GLY A 433 -26.96 -4.82 -9.66
C GLY A 433 -27.11 -5.09 -8.17
N ALA A 434 -27.98 -4.34 -7.47
CA ALA A 434 -28.19 -4.46 -6.02
C ALA A 434 -28.53 -5.86 -5.50
N SER A 435 -29.11 -6.73 -6.34
CA SER A 435 -29.50 -8.09 -5.95
C SER A 435 -28.40 -9.14 -6.12
N GLY A 436 -27.25 -8.79 -6.71
CA GLY A 436 -26.14 -9.71 -6.97
C GLY A 436 -25.03 -9.64 -5.93
N ALA A 437 -24.31 -10.75 -5.73
CA ALA A 437 -23.17 -10.82 -4.80
C ALA A 437 -22.09 -9.78 -5.14
N LEU A 438 -21.79 -9.59 -6.43
CA LEU A 438 -20.80 -8.61 -6.89
C LEU A 438 -21.18 -7.18 -6.51
N GLY A 439 -22.43 -6.77 -6.77
CA GLY A 439 -22.93 -5.45 -6.39
C GLY A 439 -22.90 -5.22 -4.86
N ALA A 440 -23.27 -6.24 -4.09
CA ALA A 440 -23.22 -6.19 -2.63
C ALA A 440 -21.78 -6.02 -2.09
N VAL A 441 -20.81 -6.76 -2.63
CA VAL A 441 -19.40 -6.64 -2.23
C VAL A 441 -18.81 -5.29 -2.65
N PHE A 442 -19.18 -4.75 -3.81
CA PHE A 442 -18.83 -3.37 -4.17
C PHE A 442 -19.34 -2.36 -3.15
N ALA A 443 -20.62 -2.42 -2.79
CA ALA A 443 -21.20 -1.53 -1.78
C ALA A 443 -20.48 -1.65 -0.43
N GLN A 444 -20.22 -2.87 0.03
CA GLN A 444 -19.53 -3.13 1.29
C GLN A 444 -18.10 -2.57 1.28
N LEU A 445 -17.33 -2.80 0.22
CA LEU A 445 -15.95 -2.32 0.13
C LEU A 445 -15.89 -0.81 -0.12
N CYS A 446 -16.82 -0.22 -0.87
CA CYS A 446 -16.94 1.24 -0.96
C CYS A 446 -17.21 1.85 0.42
N ALA A 447 -18.12 1.28 1.21
CA ALA A 447 -18.36 1.72 2.59
C ALA A 447 -17.10 1.61 3.46
N ALA A 448 -16.40 0.47 3.43
CA ALA A 448 -15.18 0.24 4.21
C ALA A 448 -14.03 1.20 3.83
N ARG A 449 -13.95 1.54 2.54
CA ARG A 449 -12.96 2.45 1.94
C ARG A 449 -13.37 3.93 2.00
N ASN A 450 -14.56 4.21 2.56
CA ASN A 450 -15.16 5.54 2.59
C ASN A 450 -15.20 6.19 1.19
N ILE A 451 -15.63 5.41 0.20
CA ILE A 451 -15.88 5.85 -1.16
C ILE A 451 -17.41 5.99 -1.30
N PRO A 452 -17.94 7.19 -1.53
CA PRO A 452 -19.38 7.39 -1.71
C PRO A 452 -19.91 6.57 -2.88
N PHE A 453 -21.05 5.92 -2.68
CA PHE A 453 -21.66 5.07 -3.70
C PHE A 453 -23.19 5.14 -3.65
N ARG A 454 -23.82 4.86 -4.79
CA ARG A 454 -25.25 4.58 -4.91
C ARG A 454 -25.42 3.25 -5.61
N ILE A 455 -25.99 2.28 -4.92
CA ILE A 455 -26.36 1.00 -5.54
C ILE A 455 -27.83 1.04 -5.97
N THR A 456 -28.14 0.47 -7.14
CA THR A 456 -29.50 0.44 -7.68
C THR A 456 -29.95 -0.98 -8.05
N SER A 457 -31.19 -1.28 -7.69
CA SER A 457 -31.92 -2.45 -8.18
C SER A 457 -32.45 -2.22 -9.60
N ARG A 458 -32.92 -3.29 -10.26
CA ARG A 458 -33.58 -3.18 -11.57
C ARG A 458 -34.84 -2.30 -11.53
N ALA A 459 -35.56 -2.30 -10.41
CA ALA A 459 -36.77 -1.47 -10.25
C ALA A 459 -36.45 0.03 -10.18
N GLU A 460 -35.28 0.40 -9.64
CA GLU A 460 -34.83 1.79 -9.55
C GLU A 460 -34.17 2.26 -10.85
N MET A 461 -33.34 1.40 -11.45
CA MET A 461 -32.63 1.67 -12.71
C MET A 461 -32.54 0.37 -13.53
N ASP A 462 -33.48 0.18 -14.44
CA ASP A 462 -33.35 -0.86 -15.46
C ASP A 462 -32.23 -0.41 -16.43
N VAL A 463 -31.11 -1.14 -16.39
CA VAL A 463 -29.93 -0.86 -17.21
C VAL A 463 -30.22 -0.91 -18.71
N THR A 464 -31.34 -1.51 -19.14
CA THR A 464 -31.76 -1.57 -20.54
C THR A 464 -32.68 -0.44 -20.98
N ASP A 465 -33.13 0.42 -20.06
CA ASP A 465 -33.90 1.63 -20.35
C ASP A 465 -32.97 2.87 -20.34
N PRO A 466 -32.63 3.45 -21.51
CA PRO A 466 -31.79 4.64 -21.59
C PRO A 466 -32.33 5.83 -20.80
N ALA A 467 -33.65 5.97 -20.69
CA ALA A 467 -34.26 7.09 -19.95
C ALA A 467 -34.09 6.91 -18.44
N ALA A 468 -34.20 5.69 -17.92
CA ALA A 468 -33.93 5.38 -16.52
C ALA A 468 -32.46 5.65 -16.16
N VAL A 469 -31.53 5.19 -17.00
CA VAL A 469 -30.10 5.43 -16.81
C VAL A 469 -29.77 6.93 -16.84
N GLU A 470 -30.27 7.67 -17.82
CA GLU A 470 -30.06 9.13 -17.90
C GLU A 470 -30.61 9.86 -16.66
N ARG A 471 -31.79 9.47 -16.15
CA ARG A 471 -32.34 10.04 -14.90
C ARG A 471 -31.42 9.79 -13.71
N ALA A 472 -30.94 8.56 -13.55
CA ALA A 472 -30.05 8.20 -12.45
C ALA A 472 -28.71 8.97 -12.53
N VAL A 473 -28.10 9.05 -13.71
CA VAL A 473 -26.85 9.79 -13.92
C VAL A 473 -27.02 11.28 -13.59
N ARG A 474 -28.11 11.91 -14.03
CA ARG A 474 -28.39 13.32 -13.72
C ARG A 474 -28.65 13.57 -12.24
N GLN A 475 -29.38 12.65 -11.60
CA GLN A 475 -29.73 12.75 -10.19
C GLN A 475 -28.51 12.60 -9.27
N TYR A 476 -27.68 11.58 -9.52
CA TYR A 476 -26.59 11.23 -8.61
C TYR A 476 -25.24 11.83 -9.01
N ARG A 477 -25.08 12.30 -10.26
CA ARG A 477 -23.84 12.87 -10.80
C ARG A 477 -22.59 12.02 -10.48
N PRO A 478 -22.62 10.71 -10.76
CA PRO A 478 -21.54 9.82 -10.36
C PRO A 478 -20.25 10.12 -11.13
N TRP A 479 -19.10 9.81 -10.54
CA TRP A 479 -17.81 9.90 -11.24
C TRP A 479 -17.42 8.58 -11.92
N ALA A 480 -18.03 7.46 -11.51
CA ALA A 480 -17.93 6.18 -12.18
C ALA A 480 -19.26 5.40 -12.16
N ILE A 481 -19.46 4.56 -13.17
CA ILE A 481 -20.54 3.57 -13.23
C ILE A 481 -19.92 2.18 -13.21
N VAL A 482 -20.38 1.34 -12.27
CA VAL A 482 -20.03 -0.08 -12.17
C VAL A 482 -21.24 -0.91 -12.59
N ASN A 483 -21.10 -1.67 -13.68
CA ASN A 483 -22.12 -2.62 -14.12
C ASN A 483 -21.90 -4.00 -13.49
N ALA A 484 -22.50 -4.22 -12.32
CA ALA A 484 -22.58 -5.53 -11.66
C ALA A 484 -23.96 -6.19 -11.83
N ALA A 485 -24.77 -5.74 -12.80
CA ALA A 485 -26.13 -6.24 -13.02
C ALA A 485 -26.18 -7.55 -13.83
N GLY A 486 -25.10 -7.89 -14.56
CA GLY A 486 -25.03 -9.10 -15.36
C GLY A 486 -24.88 -10.37 -14.51
N SER A 487 -25.62 -11.43 -14.85
CA SER A 487 -25.52 -12.75 -14.21
C SER A 487 -25.39 -13.87 -15.25
N PRO A 488 -24.74 -15.00 -14.91
CA PRO A 488 -24.80 -16.22 -15.72
C PRO A 488 -26.20 -16.86 -15.64
N PRO A 489 -26.57 -17.72 -16.61
CA PRO A 489 -27.75 -18.58 -16.48
C PRO A 489 -27.64 -19.47 -15.23
N ARG A 490 -28.72 -19.70 -14.49
CA ARG A 490 -28.71 -20.58 -13.31
C ARG A 490 -28.75 -22.06 -13.74
N VAL A 491 -27.97 -22.90 -13.05
CA VAL A 491 -28.01 -24.37 -13.24
C VAL A 491 -29.36 -24.89 -12.72
N GLY A 492 -30.12 -25.59 -13.57
CA GLY A 492 -31.44 -26.15 -13.23
C GLY A 492 -32.67 -25.35 -13.70
N ASP A 493 -32.48 -24.24 -14.46
CA ASP A 493 -33.57 -23.53 -15.16
C ASP A 493 -34.04 -24.33 -16.41
N ASP A 494 -34.43 -25.59 -16.26
CA ASP A 494 -34.84 -26.47 -17.37
C ASP A 494 -36.23 -26.13 -17.94
N ALA A 495 -37.00 -25.23 -17.30
CA ALA A 495 -38.34 -24.89 -17.76
C ALA A 495 -38.40 -23.84 -18.89
N ALA A 496 -37.30 -23.13 -19.22
CA ALA A 496 -37.21 -22.27 -20.41
C ALA A 496 -35.76 -21.83 -20.69
N ALA A 497 -34.95 -22.70 -21.32
CA ALA A 497 -33.57 -22.38 -21.69
C ALA A 497 -33.46 -21.08 -22.52
N ASP A 498 -34.44 -20.81 -23.39
CA ASP A 498 -34.47 -19.61 -24.24
C ASP A 498 -34.72 -18.32 -23.46
N ASP A 499 -35.62 -18.33 -22.46
CA ASP A 499 -35.89 -17.15 -21.64
C ASP A 499 -34.69 -16.79 -20.74
N ALA A 500 -34.00 -17.81 -20.22
CA ALA A 500 -32.78 -17.59 -19.43
C ALA A 500 -31.67 -16.97 -20.29
N LEU A 501 -31.50 -17.44 -21.53
CA LEU A 501 -30.54 -16.88 -22.48
C LEU A 501 -30.93 -15.46 -22.95
N ALA A 502 -32.21 -15.20 -23.18
CA ALA A 502 -32.72 -13.87 -23.53
C ALA A 502 -32.50 -12.86 -22.39
N ARG A 503 -32.78 -13.24 -21.14
CA ARG A 503 -32.45 -12.43 -19.95
C ARG A 503 -30.95 -12.15 -19.85
N CYS A 504 -30.14 -13.19 -20.01
CA CYS A 504 -28.69 -13.07 -20.03
C CYS A 504 -28.24 -12.05 -21.09
N TYR A 505 -28.75 -12.14 -22.31
CA TYR A 505 -28.41 -11.21 -23.40
C TYR A 505 -28.82 -9.77 -23.09
N ARG A 506 -30.07 -9.60 -22.60
CA ARG A 506 -30.62 -8.30 -22.21
C ARG A 506 -29.73 -7.61 -21.18
N GLU A 507 -29.36 -8.30 -20.12
CA GLU A 507 -28.61 -7.70 -19.01
C GLU A 507 -27.13 -7.53 -19.33
N ASN A 508 -26.48 -8.60 -19.82
CA ASN A 508 -25.03 -8.60 -20.01
C ASN A 508 -24.58 -7.84 -21.25
N CYS A 509 -25.44 -7.71 -22.28
CA CYS A 509 -25.07 -7.11 -23.56
C CYS A 509 -25.80 -5.79 -23.82
N LEU A 510 -27.14 -5.77 -23.84
CA LEU A 510 -27.91 -4.56 -24.13
C LEU A 510 -27.74 -3.53 -23.01
N GLY A 511 -27.95 -3.95 -21.76
CA GLY A 511 -27.80 -3.08 -20.59
C GLY A 511 -26.38 -2.52 -20.45
N ALA A 512 -25.38 -3.36 -20.69
CA ALA A 512 -23.98 -2.92 -20.67
C ALA A 512 -23.70 -1.84 -21.73
N THR A 513 -24.31 -1.94 -22.91
CA THR A 513 -24.15 -0.95 -23.99
C THR A 513 -24.83 0.38 -23.65
N VAL A 514 -26.03 0.33 -23.07
CA VAL A 514 -26.77 1.55 -22.65
C VAL A 514 -25.99 2.31 -21.57
N LEU A 515 -25.47 1.60 -20.56
CA LEU A 515 -24.64 2.21 -19.52
C LEU A 515 -23.35 2.81 -20.10
N ALA A 516 -22.68 2.12 -21.04
CA ALA A 516 -21.48 2.64 -21.69
C ALA A 516 -21.73 3.94 -22.47
N LEU A 517 -22.84 4.02 -23.22
CA LEU A 517 -23.23 5.23 -23.95
C LEU A 517 -23.52 6.40 -23.00
N ALA A 518 -24.22 6.13 -21.89
CA ALA A 518 -24.47 7.15 -20.87
C ALA A 518 -23.17 7.62 -20.22
N ALA A 519 -22.27 6.69 -19.89
CA ALA A 519 -20.98 7.01 -19.29
C ALA A 519 -20.14 7.90 -20.20
N LEU A 520 -20.01 7.55 -21.49
CA LEU A 520 -19.29 8.37 -22.47
C LEU A 520 -19.90 9.78 -22.60
N LYS A 521 -21.23 9.86 -22.67
CA LYS A 521 -21.95 11.14 -22.83
C LYS A 521 -21.67 12.13 -21.69
N HIS A 522 -21.46 11.63 -20.48
CA HIS A 522 -21.27 12.46 -19.28
C HIS A 522 -19.82 12.49 -18.78
N ASP A 523 -18.86 11.96 -19.55
CA ASP A 523 -17.44 11.84 -19.19
C ASP A 523 -17.23 11.10 -17.86
N ILE A 524 -17.94 9.98 -17.70
CA ILE A 524 -17.94 9.14 -16.51
C ILE A 524 -17.16 7.88 -16.80
N GLN A 525 -16.32 7.44 -15.86
CA GLN A 525 -15.62 6.17 -16.01
C GLN A 525 -16.61 5.00 -15.98
N TYR A 526 -16.47 4.04 -16.89
CA TYR A 526 -17.33 2.87 -16.95
C TYR A 526 -16.56 1.58 -16.70
N LEU A 527 -17.03 0.79 -15.74
CA LEU A 527 -16.51 -0.53 -15.44
C LEU A 527 -17.58 -1.60 -15.66
N MET A 528 -17.24 -2.67 -16.39
CA MET A 528 -18.11 -3.84 -16.57
C MET A 528 -17.34 -5.16 -16.43
N PHE A 529 -18.09 -6.24 -16.23
CA PHE A 529 -17.54 -7.58 -16.06
C PHE A 529 -17.86 -8.48 -17.25
N SER A 530 -16.82 -9.15 -17.73
CA SER A 530 -16.87 -10.24 -18.69
C SER A 530 -16.44 -11.55 -18.02
N SER A 531 -16.17 -12.60 -18.79
CA SER A 531 -15.94 -13.97 -18.28
C SER A 531 -14.82 -14.67 -19.04
N ALA A 532 -14.17 -15.63 -18.38
CA ALA A 532 -13.29 -16.60 -19.05
C ALA A 532 -14.01 -17.42 -20.14
N GLU A 533 -15.34 -17.54 -20.09
CA GLU A 533 -16.14 -18.24 -21.11
C GLU A 533 -16.15 -17.56 -22.50
N VAL A 534 -15.52 -16.40 -22.65
CA VAL A 534 -15.22 -15.84 -23.98
C VAL A 534 -14.20 -16.66 -24.76
N PHE A 535 -13.56 -17.66 -24.12
CA PHE A 535 -12.59 -18.56 -24.69
C PHE A 535 -13.08 -20.02 -24.70
N ASP A 536 -12.48 -20.85 -25.56
CA ASP A 536 -12.86 -22.26 -25.76
C ASP A 536 -12.18 -23.26 -24.81
N GLY A 537 -11.14 -22.83 -24.08
CA GLY A 537 -10.36 -23.67 -23.16
C GLY A 537 -9.43 -24.68 -23.85
N GLN A 538 -9.10 -24.49 -25.13
CA GLN A 538 -8.26 -25.41 -25.90
C GLN A 538 -6.75 -25.16 -25.78
N LEU A 539 -6.33 -23.98 -25.31
CA LEU A 539 -4.90 -23.69 -25.14
C LEU A 539 -4.30 -24.46 -23.97
N GLU A 540 -3.09 -25.00 -24.17
CA GLU A 540 -2.28 -25.63 -23.11
C GLU A 540 -1.72 -24.60 -22.10
N ARG A 541 -1.74 -23.32 -22.46
CA ARG A 541 -1.41 -22.19 -21.58
C ARG A 541 -2.67 -21.39 -21.23
N ALA A 542 -2.58 -20.57 -20.19
CA ALA A 542 -3.64 -19.62 -19.86
C ALA A 542 -3.80 -18.55 -20.98
N TYR A 543 -5.05 -18.10 -21.19
CA TYR A 543 -5.40 -17.05 -22.16
C TYR A 543 -4.99 -15.68 -21.64
N LEU A 544 -4.35 -14.88 -22.49
CA LEU A 544 -3.98 -13.49 -22.26
C LEU A 544 -5.04 -12.54 -22.84
N GLU A 545 -5.02 -11.28 -22.43
CA GLU A 545 -5.98 -10.27 -22.89
C GLU A 545 -5.97 -10.08 -24.43
N SER A 546 -4.84 -10.37 -25.08
CA SER A 546 -4.63 -10.25 -26.53
C SER A 546 -5.04 -11.48 -27.33
N ASP A 547 -5.34 -12.61 -26.68
CA ASP A 547 -5.77 -13.80 -27.40
C ASP A 547 -7.15 -13.56 -28.05
N PRO A 548 -7.38 -14.11 -29.26
CA PRO A 548 -8.67 -13.97 -29.93
C PRO A 548 -9.76 -14.68 -29.11
N VAL A 549 -10.92 -14.02 -29.01
CA VAL A 549 -12.10 -14.62 -28.36
C VAL A 549 -12.66 -15.78 -29.20
N SER A 550 -12.96 -16.90 -28.56
CA SER A 550 -13.47 -18.14 -29.17
C SER A 550 -14.55 -18.83 -28.32
N PRO A 551 -15.67 -18.15 -28.01
CA PRO A 551 -16.66 -18.67 -27.06
C PRO A 551 -17.42 -19.90 -27.58
N ARG A 552 -17.47 -20.96 -26.76
CA ARG A 552 -18.26 -22.17 -27.04
C ARG A 552 -19.70 -22.07 -26.53
N SER A 553 -19.90 -21.49 -25.35
CA SER A 553 -21.21 -21.35 -24.72
C SER A 553 -21.99 -20.15 -25.26
N ALA A 554 -23.32 -20.19 -25.17
CA ALA A 554 -24.15 -19.02 -25.51
C ALA A 554 -23.87 -17.83 -24.58
N PHE A 555 -23.60 -18.10 -23.30
CA PHE A 555 -23.17 -17.09 -22.34
C PHE A 555 -21.85 -16.41 -22.76
N GLY A 556 -20.84 -17.21 -23.12
CA GLY A 556 -19.57 -16.74 -23.65
C GLY A 556 -19.74 -15.86 -24.90
N ARG A 557 -20.61 -16.26 -25.84
CA ARG A 557 -20.94 -15.44 -27.02
C ARG A 557 -21.57 -14.10 -26.65
N HIS A 558 -22.51 -14.09 -25.69
CA HIS A 558 -23.11 -12.84 -25.21
C HIS A 558 -22.09 -11.91 -24.53
N LYS A 559 -21.18 -12.47 -23.74
CA LYS A 559 -20.09 -11.70 -23.12
C LYS A 559 -19.14 -11.12 -24.17
N ALA A 560 -18.67 -11.92 -25.13
CA ALA A 560 -17.82 -11.44 -26.23
C ALA A 560 -18.50 -10.33 -27.04
N GLN A 561 -19.80 -10.46 -27.33
CA GLN A 561 -20.57 -9.42 -28.01
C GLN A 561 -20.72 -8.14 -27.15
N ALA A 562 -20.88 -8.29 -25.83
CA ALA A 562 -20.92 -7.16 -24.91
C ALA A 562 -19.59 -6.41 -24.89
N GLU A 563 -18.46 -7.11 -24.84
CA GLU A 563 -17.12 -6.50 -24.90
C GLU A 563 -16.96 -5.65 -26.16
N GLN A 564 -17.30 -6.22 -27.32
CA GLN A 564 -17.21 -5.51 -28.60
C GLN A 564 -18.08 -4.26 -28.62
N ARG A 565 -19.36 -4.38 -28.20
CA ARG A 565 -20.30 -3.25 -28.23
C ARG A 565 -19.91 -2.14 -27.25
N VAL A 566 -19.46 -2.50 -26.06
CA VAL A 566 -19.05 -1.52 -25.06
C VAL A 566 -17.78 -0.80 -25.49
N LEU A 567 -16.78 -1.48 -26.05
CA LEU A 567 -15.56 -0.81 -26.54
C LEU A 567 -15.85 0.08 -27.76
N LEU A 568 -16.80 -0.29 -28.61
CA LEU A 568 -17.28 0.59 -29.69
C LEU A 568 -18.04 1.81 -29.15
N ALA A 569 -18.87 1.63 -28.12
CA ALA A 569 -19.67 2.70 -27.52
C ALA A 569 -18.86 3.64 -26.63
N HIS A 570 -17.88 3.11 -25.90
CA HIS A 570 -17.01 3.84 -24.98
C HIS A 570 -15.60 3.21 -24.97
N PRO A 571 -14.68 3.71 -25.81
CA PRO A 571 -13.32 3.18 -25.90
C PRO A 571 -12.49 3.30 -24.61
N GLY A 572 -12.94 4.12 -23.67
CA GLY A 572 -12.33 4.29 -22.35
C GLY A 572 -12.92 3.41 -21.25
N ALA A 573 -13.84 2.50 -21.58
CA ALA A 573 -14.40 1.57 -20.60
C ALA A 573 -13.34 0.58 -20.09
N LEU A 574 -13.43 0.23 -18.81
CA LEU A 574 -12.68 -0.84 -18.16
C LEU A 574 -13.53 -2.11 -18.18
N ILE A 575 -13.01 -3.16 -18.83
CA ILE A 575 -13.68 -4.45 -18.95
C ILE A 575 -12.84 -5.49 -18.21
N VAL A 576 -13.41 -6.10 -17.19
CA VAL A 576 -12.73 -7.12 -16.38
C VAL A 576 -13.22 -8.49 -16.78
N ARG A 577 -12.37 -9.30 -17.42
CA ARG A 577 -12.59 -10.73 -17.57
C ARG A 577 -12.10 -11.43 -16.32
N SER A 578 -12.95 -12.30 -15.79
CA SER A 578 -12.63 -13.09 -14.61
C SER A 578 -13.18 -14.50 -14.76
N SER A 579 -12.62 -15.41 -13.98
CA SER A 579 -13.16 -16.75 -13.76
C SER A 579 -14.27 -16.75 -12.70
N GLY A 580 -14.78 -17.94 -12.35
CA GLY A 580 -15.81 -18.11 -11.33
C GLY A 580 -15.46 -17.46 -9.99
N PHE A 581 -16.45 -16.83 -9.36
CA PHE A 581 -16.27 -16.09 -8.11
C PHE A 581 -16.54 -16.97 -6.90
N PHE A 582 -15.79 -16.76 -5.82
CA PHE A 582 -16.16 -17.25 -4.49
C PHE A 582 -16.11 -16.12 -3.46
N SER A 583 -16.97 -16.24 -2.44
CA SER A 583 -17.15 -15.22 -1.42
C SER A 583 -17.84 -15.80 -0.19
N PRO A 584 -17.51 -15.34 1.04
CA PRO A 584 -18.19 -15.79 2.26
C PRO A 584 -19.68 -15.41 2.31
N TRP A 585 -20.12 -14.50 1.42
CA TRP A 585 -21.52 -14.05 1.33
C TRP A 585 -22.33 -14.75 0.23
N ASP A 586 -21.71 -15.65 -0.55
CA ASP A 586 -22.40 -16.45 -1.58
C ASP A 586 -22.49 -17.92 -1.15
N GLU A 587 -23.61 -18.29 -0.52
CA GLU A 587 -23.85 -19.65 -0.04
C GLU A 587 -24.15 -20.68 -1.14
N GLY A 588 -24.42 -20.21 -2.36
CA GLY A 588 -24.73 -21.05 -3.52
C GLY A 588 -23.49 -21.53 -4.27
N HIS A 589 -22.37 -20.83 -4.11
CA HIS A 589 -21.11 -21.18 -4.74
C HIS A 589 -20.61 -22.57 -4.30
N LEU A 590 -19.91 -23.28 -5.20
CA LEU A 590 -19.39 -24.63 -5.02
C LEU A 590 -18.71 -24.80 -3.66
N LEU A 591 -17.74 -23.93 -3.35
CA LEU A 591 -16.96 -23.99 -2.11
C LEU A 591 -17.84 -23.90 -0.85
N ALA A 592 -18.74 -22.91 -0.78
CA ALA A 592 -19.60 -22.69 0.38
C ALA A 592 -20.60 -23.84 0.56
N ARG A 593 -21.18 -24.31 -0.54
CA ARG A 593 -22.11 -25.45 -0.55
C ARG A 593 -21.42 -26.75 -0.12
N SER A 594 -20.26 -27.07 -0.69
CA SER A 594 -19.51 -28.28 -0.35
C SER A 594 -19.10 -28.29 1.12
N LEU A 595 -18.61 -27.18 1.66
CA LEU A 595 -18.24 -27.08 3.08
C LEU A 595 -19.44 -27.25 4.02
N ARG A 596 -20.62 -26.73 3.62
CA ARG A 596 -21.86 -26.90 4.39
C ARG A 596 -22.33 -28.36 4.35
N GLU A 597 -22.40 -28.95 3.15
CA GLU A 597 -22.84 -30.34 2.96
C GLU A 597 -21.93 -31.33 3.70
N LEU A 598 -20.61 -31.16 3.62
CA LEU A 598 -19.65 -31.94 4.39
C LEU A 598 -19.81 -31.74 5.90
N GLY A 599 -20.03 -30.50 6.36
CA GLY A 599 -20.30 -30.21 7.78
C GLY A 599 -21.59 -30.84 8.31
N GLU A 600 -22.52 -31.19 7.43
CA GLU A 600 -23.75 -31.93 7.73
C GLU A 600 -23.60 -33.46 7.55
N GLY A 601 -22.39 -33.95 7.27
CA GLY A 601 -22.10 -35.37 7.05
C GLY A 601 -22.58 -35.91 5.70
N ARG A 602 -22.91 -35.04 4.73
CA ARG A 602 -23.33 -35.45 3.39
C ARG A 602 -22.14 -35.79 2.50
N ILE A 603 -22.38 -36.66 1.52
CA ILE A 603 -21.40 -37.00 0.50
C ILE A 603 -21.41 -35.92 -0.58
N VAL A 604 -20.22 -35.42 -0.95
CA VAL A 604 -20.04 -34.40 -1.98
C VAL A 604 -19.10 -34.95 -3.05
N GLY A 605 -19.59 -35.08 -4.28
CA GLY A 605 -18.80 -35.43 -5.46
C GLY A 605 -18.27 -34.19 -6.16
N LEU A 606 -16.95 -34.10 -6.37
CA LEU A 606 -16.29 -32.98 -7.06
C LEU A 606 -15.27 -33.49 -8.07
N ASP A 607 -15.07 -32.72 -9.14
CA ASP A 607 -13.97 -32.96 -10.08
C ASP A 607 -12.62 -32.68 -9.41
N GLY A 608 -11.86 -33.76 -9.18
CA GLY A 608 -10.56 -33.74 -8.53
C GLY A 608 -9.37 -33.65 -9.49
N GLU A 609 -9.60 -33.63 -10.80
CA GLU A 609 -8.52 -33.71 -11.79
C GLU A 609 -8.33 -32.40 -12.57
N ARG A 610 -9.35 -31.52 -12.59
CA ARG A 610 -9.32 -30.31 -13.44
C ARG A 610 -8.95 -29.04 -12.70
N PRO A 611 -7.95 -28.29 -13.16
CA PRO A 611 -7.57 -27.04 -12.52
C PRO A 611 -8.65 -25.96 -12.68
N LEU A 612 -8.98 -25.30 -11.56
CA LEU A 612 -9.78 -24.09 -11.50
C LEU A 612 -8.91 -22.94 -11.01
N SER A 613 -8.92 -21.83 -11.73
CA SER A 613 -8.44 -20.56 -11.20
C SER A 613 -9.69 -19.81 -10.76
N LEU A 614 -10.03 -19.80 -9.47
CA LEU A 614 -11.18 -19.06 -8.96
C LEU A 614 -10.77 -17.67 -8.50
N THR A 615 -11.74 -16.76 -8.50
CA THR A 615 -11.52 -15.36 -8.13
C THR A 615 -12.23 -15.03 -6.84
N TYR A 616 -11.49 -14.57 -5.84
CA TYR A 616 -12.03 -14.14 -4.57
C TYR A 616 -12.65 -12.75 -4.73
N LEU A 617 -13.95 -12.67 -4.48
CA LEU A 617 -14.74 -11.49 -4.81
C LEU A 617 -14.23 -10.19 -4.13
N PRO A 618 -13.77 -10.20 -2.86
CA PRO A 618 -13.13 -9.03 -2.25
C PRO A 618 -11.86 -8.56 -2.95
N ASP A 619 -11.02 -9.48 -3.44
CA ASP A 619 -9.79 -9.11 -4.13
C ASP A 619 -10.08 -8.48 -5.48
N LEU A 620 -11.01 -9.09 -6.22
CA LEU A 620 -11.49 -8.57 -7.50
C LEU A 620 -12.01 -7.14 -7.35
N VAL A 621 -12.90 -6.91 -6.37
CA VAL A 621 -13.53 -5.61 -6.17
C VAL A 621 -12.51 -4.57 -5.71
N ASN A 622 -11.58 -4.92 -4.81
CA ASN A 622 -10.51 -3.99 -4.41
C ASN A 622 -9.65 -3.55 -5.60
N ALA A 623 -9.22 -4.52 -6.43
CA ALA A 623 -8.46 -4.25 -7.65
C ALA A 623 -9.27 -3.40 -8.65
N CYS A 624 -10.57 -3.70 -8.83
CA CYS A 624 -11.44 -2.91 -9.71
C CYS A 624 -11.58 -1.46 -9.24
N LEU A 625 -11.71 -1.22 -7.93
CA LEU A 625 -11.78 0.13 -7.37
C LEU A 625 -10.46 0.88 -7.56
N ASP A 626 -9.30 0.24 -7.32
CA ASP A 626 -7.98 0.85 -7.53
C ASP A 626 -7.74 1.18 -9.01
N LEU A 627 -8.04 0.23 -9.92
CA LEU A 627 -7.95 0.46 -11.37
C LEU A 627 -8.91 1.58 -11.82
N SER A 628 -10.10 1.67 -11.20
CA SER A 628 -11.03 2.76 -11.48
C SER A 628 -10.41 4.10 -11.08
N ILE A 629 -9.91 4.22 -9.85
CA ILE A 629 -9.25 5.44 -9.34
C ILE A 629 -8.00 5.79 -10.17
N ASP A 630 -7.24 4.80 -10.62
CA ASP A 630 -6.09 4.97 -11.52
C ASP A 630 -6.49 5.47 -12.93
N GLY A 631 -7.77 5.40 -13.29
CA GLY A 631 -8.29 5.79 -14.60
C GLY A 631 -8.04 4.75 -15.69
N GLU A 632 -7.86 3.49 -15.31
CA GLU A 632 -7.53 2.39 -16.21
C GLU A 632 -8.67 2.02 -17.15
N ARG A 633 -8.29 1.45 -18.31
CA ARG A 633 -9.16 1.25 -19.47
C ARG A 633 -8.84 -0.05 -20.19
N GLY A 634 -9.73 -0.46 -21.10
CA GLY A 634 -9.57 -1.65 -21.91
C GLY A 634 -9.85 -2.94 -21.14
N ILE A 635 -9.44 -4.06 -21.74
CA ILE A 635 -9.67 -5.39 -21.18
C ILE A 635 -8.55 -5.75 -20.21
N TRP A 636 -8.93 -6.23 -19.04
CA TRP A 636 -8.07 -6.76 -17.97
C TRP A 636 -8.50 -8.16 -17.57
N HIS A 637 -7.56 -9.09 -17.42
CA HIS A 637 -7.81 -10.37 -16.76
C HIS A 637 -7.48 -10.24 -15.28
N LEU A 638 -8.48 -10.42 -14.41
CA LEU A 638 -8.29 -10.42 -12.96
C LEU A 638 -8.74 -11.76 -12.39
N THR A 639 -7.76 -12.57 -11.97
CA THR A 639 -7.98 -13.84 -11.26
C THR A 639 -6.88 -14.01 -10.20
N ASN A 640 -7.18 -14.72 -9.11
CA ASN A 640 -6.14 -15.03 -8.12
C ASN A 640 -5.05 -15.91 -8.74
N LYS A 641 -3.79 -15.70 -8.32
CA LYS A 641 -2.65 -16.43 -8.90
C LYS A 641 -2.70 -17.90 -8.49
N GLY A 642 -2.43 -18.78 -9.45
CA GLY A 642 -2.47 -20.23 -9.28
C GLY A 642 -3.82 -20.84 -9.64
N SER A 643 -3.86 -22.16 -9.57
CA SER A 643 -5.05 -22.96 -9.84
C SER A 643 -5.05 -24.21 -8.97
N LEU A 644 -6.22 -24.62 -8.50
CA LEU A 644 -6.44 -25.85 -7.75
C LEU A 644 -7.63 -26.60 -8.37
N ASP A 645 -7.64 -27.92 -8.30
CA ASP A 645 -8.87 -28.67 -8.56
C ASP A 645 -9.91 -28.41 -7.46
N ALA A 646 -11.18 -28.69 -7.75
CA ALA A 646 -12.28 -28.40 -6.83
C ALA A 646 -12.15 -29.19 -5.51
N GLY A 647 -11.72 -30.45 -5.59
CA GLY A 647 -11.50 -31.30 -4.42
C GLY A 647 -10.42 -30.74 -3.51
N SER A 648 -9.27 -30.38 -4.04
CA SER A 648 -8.13 -29.83 -3.29
C SER A 648 -8.47 -28.48 -2.65
N MET A 649 -9.20 -27.61 -3.36
CA MET A 649 -9.69 -26.36 -2.79
C MET A 649 -10.62 -26.58 -1.59
N VAL A 650 -11.57 -27.52 -1.70
CA VAL A 650 -12.47 -27.85 -0.59
C VAL A 650 -11.72 -28.48 0.56
N ARG A 651 -10.79 -29.42 0.31
CA ARG A 651 -9.92 -30.04 1.34
C ARG A 651 -9.11 -28.99 2.11
N MET A 652 -8.45 -28.08 1.39
CA MET A 652 -7.66 -27.01 1.99
C MET A 652 -8.52 -26.12 2.89
N THR A 653 -9.68 -25.69 2.40
CA THR A 653 -10.56 -24.79 3.15
C THR A 653 -11.25 -25.49 4.31
N ALA A 654 -11.60 -26.76 4.16
CA ALA A 654 -12.17 -27.60 5.20
C ALA A 654 -11.18 -27.80 6.36
N GLY A 655 -9.90 -28.08 6.06
CA GLY A 655 -8.85 -28.17 7.07
C GLY A 655 -8.65 -26.87 7.86
N LEU A 656 -8.80 -25.70 7.20
CA LEU A 656 -8.75 -24.40 7.87
C LEU A 656 -9.97 -24.10 8.75
N LEU A 657 -11.09 -24.79 8.53
CA LEU A 657 -12.36 -24.60 9.22
C LEU A 657 -12.73 -25.75 10.16
N ASP A 658 -11.84 -26.74 10.30
CA ASP A 658 -12.06 -27.97 11.06
C ASP A 658 -13.34 -28.71 10.63
N VAL A 659 -13.55 -28.84 9.32
CA VAL A 659 -14.67 -29.58 8.72
C VAL A 659 -14.18 -30.93 8.21
N ASP A 660 -14.86 -32.02 8.58
CA ASP A 660 -14.51 -33.37 8.12
C ASP A 660 -14.68 -33.52 6.61
N THR A 661 -13.69 -34.11 5.95
CA THR A 661 -13.67 -34.35 4.51
C THR A 661 -13.93 -35.82 4.13
N ALA A 662 -14.30 -36.69 5.08
CA ALA A 662 -14.56 -38.11 4.81
C ALA A 662 -15.67 -38.35 3.77
N GLY A 663 -16.62 -37.42 3.66
CA GLY A 663 -17.70 -37.43 2.67
C GLY A 663 -17.30 -36.96 1.27
N LEU A 664 -16.07 -36.46 1.07
CA LEU A 664 -15.63 -35.96 -0.23
C LEU A 664 -15.23 -37.11 -1.15
N ARG A 665 -15.75 -37.10 -2.39
CA ARG A 665 -15.45 -38.07 -3.43
C ARG A 665 -14.94 -37.35 -4.67
N ASP A 666 -13.87 -37.87 -5.25
CA ASP A 666 -13.39 -37.40 -6.54
C ASP A 666 -14.26 -38.05 -7.63
N GLU A 667 -14.93 -37.23 -8.42
CA GLU A 667 -15.79 -37.63 -9.54
C GLU A 667 -15.31 -36.93 -10.80
N THR A 668 -14.88 -37.67 -11.82
CA THR A 668 -14.54 -37.10 -13.13
C THR A 668 -15.77 -37.21 -14.06
N PRO A 669 -16.58 -36.15 -14.23
CA PRO A 669 -17.72 -36.21 -15.14
C PRO A 669 -17.24 -36.39 -16.60
N PRO A 670 -17.69 -37.42 -17.32
CA PRO A 670 -17.27 -37.67 -18.69
C PRO A 670 -17.77 -36.55 -19.62
N GLY A 671 -16.87 -36.02 -20.46
CA GLY A 671 -17.22 -35.17 -21.61
C GLY A 671 -17.38 -33.67 -21.35
N SER A 672 -17.27 -33.17 -20.12
CA SER A 672 -17.25 -31.71 -19.88
C SER A 672 -15.98 -31.08 -20.47
N PRO A 673 -16.03 -29.94 -21.16
CA PRO A 673 -14.83 -29.25 -21.64
C PRO A 673 -13.99 -28.69 -20.46
N ALA A 674 -12.67 -28.55 -20.66
CA ALA A 674 -11.80 -27.91 -19.67
C ALA A 674 -12.14 -26.42 -19.54
N PRO A 675 -12.10 -25.85 -18.32
CA PRO A 675 -12.32 -24.42 -18.13
C PRO A 675 -11.16 -23.62 -18.74
N ALA A 676 -11.45 -22.47 -19.34
CA ALA A 676 -10.42 -21.55 -19.79
C ALA A 676 -9.73 -20.90 -18.60
N LEU A 677 -8.41 -21.11 -18.48
CA LEU A 677 -7.57 -20.43 -17.50
C LEU A 677 -7.17 -19.06 -18.02
N LEU A 678 -7.16 -18.05 -17.15
CA LEU A 678 -6.77 -16.68 -17.50
C LEU A 678 -5.38 -16.36 -16.97
N GLY A 679 -4.49 -15.91 -17.85
CA GLY A 679 -3.26 -15.22 -17.52
C GLY A 679 -3.42 -13.73 -17.78
N THR A 680 -2.45 -12.91 -17.37
CA THR A 680 -2.50 -11.46 -17.62
C THR A 680 -1.16 -10.96 -18.14
N GLN A 681 -1.22 -10.09 -19.16
CA GLN A 681 -0.09 -9.27 -19.61
C GLN A 681 -0.22 -7.81 -19.16
N ARG A 682 -1.28 -7.49 -18.40
CA ARG A 682 -1.54 -6.15 -17.84
C ARG A 682 -0.96 -6.00 -16.43
N GLY A 683 -0.93 -7.10 -15.67
CA GLY A 683 -0.26 -7.18 -14.38
C GLY A 683 -1.03 -8.03 -13.38
N ALA A 684 -0.30 -8.81 -12.59
CA ALA A 684 -0.90 -9.79 -11.69
C ALA A 684 -1.20 -9.15 -10.33
N LEU A 685 -2.37 -8.50 -10.25
CA LEU A 685 -2.76 -7.64 -9.12
C LEU A 685 -3.36 -8.39 -7.92
N LEU A 686 -4.00 -9.53 -8.16
CA LEU A 686 -4.66 -10.31 -7.10
C LEU A 686 -3.63 -11.21 -6.37
N PRO A 687 -3.83 -11.46 -5.05
CA PRO A 687 -3.05 -12.44 -4.29
C PRO A 687 -3.16 -13.86 -4.84
N THR A 688 -2.37 -14.78 -4.27
CA THR A 688 -2.50 -16.21 -4.59
C THR A 688 -3.87 -16.75 -4.16
N LEU A 689 -4.33 -17.79 -4.85
CA LEU A 689 -5.58 -18.46 -4.50
C LEU A 689 -5.53 -19.01 -3.07
N GLU A 690 -4.38 -19.52 -2.63
CA GLU A 690 -4.16 -20.04 -1.27
C GLU A 690 -4.35 -18.94 -0.21
N ASP A 691 -3.77 -17.76 -0.40
CA ASP A 691 -3.99 -16.61 0.50
C ASP A 691 -5.47 -16.23 0.56
N ALA A 692 -6.14 -16.21 -0.59
CA ALA A 692 -7.55 -15.90 -0.67
C ALA A 692 -8.43 -16.93 0.07
N LEU A 693 -8.13 -18.23 -0.03
CA LEU A 693 -8.82 -19.29 0.71
C LEU A 693 -8.59 -19.17 2.22
N GLN A 694 -7.38 -18.80 2.67
CA GLN A 694 -7.11 -18.53 4.08
C GLN A 694 -7.94 -17.35 4.60
N ARG A 695 -8.01 -16.24 3.85
CA ARG A 695 -8.83 -15.08 4.23
C ARG A 695 -10.32 -15.38 4.20
N TYR A 696 -10.77 -16.18 3.23
CA TYR A 696 -12.14 -16.70 3.19
C TYR A 696 -12.45 -17.50 4.46
N ALA A 697 -11.62 -18.48 4.81
CA ALA A 697 -11.82 -19.32 5.99
C ALA A 697 -11.86 -18.51 7.29
N ARG A 698 -10.94 -17.55 7.47
CA ARG A 698 -10.96 -16.63 8.61
C ARG A 698 -12.26 -15.85 8.70
N THR A 699 -12.75 -15.33 7.57
CA THR A 699 -14.01 -14.58 7.53
C THR A 699 -15.21 -15.45 7.91
N VAL A 700 -15.26 -16.69 7.39
CA VAL A 700 -16.31 -17.66 7.73
C VAL A 700 -16.25 -18.03 9.22
N ALA A 701 -15.06 -18.25 9.78
CA ALA A 701 -14.88 -18.57 11.20
C ALA A 701 -15.40 -17.44 12.11
N VAL A 702 -15.08 -16.18 11.80
CA VAL A 702 -15.59 -15.01 12.53
C VAL A 702 -17.11 -14.93 12.44
N GLN A 703 -17.69 -15.15 11.24
CA GLN A 703 -19.15 -15.16 11.06
C GLN A 703 -19.84 -16.27 11.85
N ARG A 704 -19.21 -17.45 12.00
CA ARG A 704 -19.73 -18.56 12.82
C ARG A 704 -19.71 -18.22 14.31
N GLN A 705 -18.66 -17.55 14.80
CA GLN A 705 -18.53 -17.15 16.20
C GLN A 705 -19.47 -15.99 16.59
N ALA A 706 -19.83 -15.12 15.64
CA ALA A 706 -20.75 -13.99 15.87
C ALA A 706 -22.24 -14.39 15.94
N LEU A 707 -22.59 -15.64 15.64
CA LEU A 707 -23.96 -16.16 15.74
C LEU A 707 -24.21 -16.74 17.15
N PRO A 708 -25.24 -16.29 17.90
CA PRO A 708 -25.65 -16.96 19.12
C PRO A 708 -26.04 -18.42 18.82
N ALA A 709 -25.65 -19.36 19.68
CA ALA A 709 -26.03 -20.76 19.58
C ALA A 709 -27.57 -20.89 19.47
N GLY A 710 -28.08 -21.26 18.28
CA GLY A 710 -29.50 -21.52 18.04
C GLY A 710 -30.22 -20.63 17.01
N VAL A 711 -29.56 -19.69 16.33
CA VAL A 711 -30.19 -18.91 15.24
C VAL A 711 -29.67 -19.35 13.87
N GLU A 712 -30.48 -20.14 13.14
CA GLU A 712 -30.25 -20.41 11.72
C GLU A 712 -30.31 -19.12 10.89
N ARG A 713 -29.46 -19.03 9.84
CA ARG A 713 -29.42 -17.91 8.90
C ARG A 713 -30.77 -17.75 8.20
N ARG A 714 -31.63 -16.84 8.70
CA ARG A 714 -32.65 -16.21 7.85
C ARG A 714 -32.05 -15.00 7.17
N SER A 715 -31.97 -15.06 5.84
CA SER A 715 -31.50 -14.03 4.92
C SER A 715 -31.98 -12.63 5.32
N ARG A 716 -31.11 -11.85 5.95
CA ARG A 716 -31.30 -10.40 6.11
C ARG A 716 -30.55 -9.67 5.01
N LEU A 717 -31.09 -9.75 3.80
CA LEU A 717 -31.05 -8.63 2.87
C LEU A 717 -32.26 -7.75 3.19
N ARG A 718 -32.10 -6.75 4.06
CA ARG A 718 -33.02 -5.61 4.12
C ARG A 718 -32.27 -4.32 4.44
N VAL A 719 -32.12 -3.56 3.33
CA VAL A 719 -32.00 -2.11 3.12
C VAL A 719 -30.79 -1.41 3.72
#